data_AF-A0AA38VBH4-F1
#
_entry.id   AF-A0AA38VBH4-F1
#
_cell.length_a   1.000
_cell.length_b   1.000
_cell.length_c   1.000
_cell.angle_alpha   90.00
_cell.angle_beta   90.00
_cell.angle_gamma   90.00
#
_symmetry.space_group_name_H-M   'P 1'
#
loop_
_entity.id
_entity.type
_entity.pdbx_description
1 polymer ?
#
loop_
_entity_poly.entity_id
_entity_poly.type
_entity_poly.pdbx_seq_one_letter_code
_entity_poly.pdbx_strand_id
1 'polypeptide(L)'
;MSNFTIQHGVWVNHNSPPALGATLTVSIRWGNYLIAALSSLVAFAGTRAWSILSFYLHQRLAAKQEKDLLHQQLQVHFRGGGSVFDSIADGVSLYRAWAGRVSRVKRRTLSLVFLGTFFLSAFAAAGVFVAEVATKSYQDVLVLAAPNDCGDFVLQDGPDYHDAYLDALVRYQDDAAVRARSYARDAYNGTRPGFDAFTRATLPMTGRAIPCPYTNGTTCLGANDTRAMAWMMETGPLDSHVYFGMNAPKHDRIIFSKNVTCAVADPANLTTAPYSRLEGAHKINVTYLGILQEFAPDLGEDSNLAFEIDMNLVYERVGFFTQRAVYQSGFGDPDVADSAPPFLRNDADVVLMAITQGQMFYDQPVDDPVFLAQDPVTGDEYAAATAGTVYYSSKPFSVMACTEQIHFCNPNNGMCTEYTGFVGQKDQILNNTMELNKAQLVTAIRMFWVMNYVGSFSLGVAHGTTGLLVGELNGVRDAAALPANQWTKEADLWFASNLAAIQNGLLQWIAKPWPKGHPEALYPFVNMSRLDANYADRDLEEQKRSLCQNQLIRSTAAVQNFSVLALSIVVAISLSIIITSLLLSHCVDYTRDRKLRKGMNLTRAAEAGRVARLSDGKYSLLAMALQNAGVEGWERGKPEIPVTTRHVSVLAPVEKDGLTAYPCARCALCKSDTGTESGGPISFEPEKRGTIRSESVESSGTKGASASSARTRDEEGSSDCAGRRSTELTLVASPAATEFFMEGSRPDSIGESLPEQAGSQGESGSNELLR
;
A
#
# COMPACT_ATOMS: atom_id res chain seq x y z
N MET A 1 -6.04 2.83 -19.51
CA MET A 1 -4.76 2.30 -19.01
C MET A 1 -4.94 0.84 -18.63
N SER A 2 -3.87 0.05 -18.65
CA SER A 2 -3.92 -1.39 -18.37
C SER A 2 -4.13 -1.68 -16.88
N ASN A 3 -4.87 -2.73 -16.55
CA ASN A 3 -5.07 -3.16 -15.16
C ASN A 3 -3.96 -4.14 -14.75
N PHE A 4 -3.09 -3.73 -13.82
CA PHE A 4 -1.91 -4.51 -13.43
C PHE A 4 -2.21 -5.43 -12.25
N THR A 5 -1.80 -6.70 -12.38
CA THR A 5 -1.78 -7.67 -11.29
C THR A 5 -0.72 -7.29 -10.25
N ILE A 6 -0.95 -7.61 -8.98
CA ILE A 6 -0.04 -7.27 -7.86
C ILE A 6 0.79 -8.50 -7.48
N GLN A 7 2.09 -8.30 -7.29
CA GLN A 7 2.98 -9.37 -6.82
C GLN A 7 2.80 -9.58 -5.30
N HIS A 8 2.61 -10.84 -4.90
CA HIS A 8 2.57 -11.24 -3.49
C HIS A 8 3.88 -11.90 -3.07
N GLY A 9 4.31 -11.65 -1.83
CA GLY A 9 5.55 -12.20 -1.27
C GLY A 9 6.42 -11.15 -0.58
N VAL A 10 7.68 -11.53 -0.33
CA VAL A 10 8.69 -10.65 0.28
C VAL A 10 9.52 -9.97 -0.82
N TRP A 11 9.70 -8.66 -0.69
CA TRP A 11 10.53 -7.82 -1.56
C TRP A 11 11.23 -6.72 -0.75
N VAL A 12 12.10 -5.93 -1.39
CA VAL A 12 12.81 -4.82 -0.74
C VAL A 12 12.40 -3.51 -1.39
N ASN A 13 11.77 -2.62 -0.63
CA ASN A 13 11.47 -1.26 -1.07
C ASN A 13 12.71 -0.37 -0.96
N HIS A 14 13.33 -0.07 -2.10
CA HIS A 14 14.59 0.70 -2.17
C HIS A 14 14.46 2.21 -1.88
N ASN A 15 13.27 2.70 -1.48
CA ASN A 15 13.15 4.01 -0.83
C ASN A 15 13.82 4.03 0.56
N SER A 16 13.95 2.87 1.21
CA SER A 16 14.56 2.69 2.53
C SER A 16 15.84 1.85 2.47
N PRO A 17 16.74 1.93 3.47
CA PRO A 17 17.83 0.98 3.63
C PRO A 17 17.31 -0.47 3.66
N PRO A 18 18.00 -1.48 3.08
CA PRO A 18 17.41 -2.81 2.85
C PRO A 18 16.77 -3.49 4.08
N ALA A 19 17.37 -3.34 5.27
CA ALA A 19 16.84 -3.89 6.52
C ALA A 19 15.50 -3.25 6.97
N LEU A 20 15.21 -2.02 6.55
CA LEU A 20 13.95 -1.32 6.80
C LEU A 20 12.99 -1.44 5.60
N GLY A 21 13.52 -1.53 4.37
CA GLY A 21 12.74 -1.68 3.14
C GLY A 21 12.16 -3.08 2.93
N ALA A 22 12.65 -4.11 3.64
CA ALA A 22 12.14 -5.48 3.56
C ALA A 22 10.64 -5.55 3.92
N THR A 23 9.82 -5.80 2.91
CA THR A 23 8.36 -5.67 2.92
C THR A 23 7.72 -6.98 2.48
N LEU A 24 6.66 -7.41 3.17
CA LEU A 24 5.81 -8.54 2.81
C LEU A 24 4.46 -8.01 2.31
N THR A 25 4.12 -8.23 1.04
CA THR A 25 2.84 -7.84 0.45
C THR A 25 1.91 -9.05 0.34
N VAL A 26 0.72 -8.96 0.95
CA VAL A 26 -0.33 -9.98 0.95
C VAL A 26 -1.69 -9.35 0.68
N SER A 27 -2.68 -10.14 0.23
CA SER A 27 -4.07 -9.63 0.14
C SER A 27 -4.66 -9.40 1.55
N ILE A 28 -5.61 -8.46 1.66
CA ILE A 28 -6.20 -8.03 2.95
C ILE A 28 -6.73 -9.20 3.78
N ARG A 29 -7.28 -10.24 3.13
CA ARG A 29 -7.77 -11.44 3.84
C ARG A 29 -6.65 -12.17 4.60
N TRP A 30 -5.49 -12.36 3.97
CA TRP A 30 -4.34 -13.01 4.60
C TRP A 30 -3.63 -12.07 5.59
N GLY A 31 -3.59 -10.76 5.30
CA GLY A 31 -3.09 -9.76 6.24
C GLY A 31 -3.87 -9.74 7.55
N ASN A 32 -5.21 -9.75 7.49
CA ASN A 32 -6.06 -9.84 8.68
C ASN A 32 -5.84 -11.13 9.49
N TYR A 33 -5.66 -12.29 8.83
CA TYR A 33 -5.30 -13.53 9.53
C TYR A 33 -3.92 -13.47 10.19
N LEU A 34 -2.93 -12.82 9.54
CA LEU A 34 -1.59 -12.61 10.11
C LEU A 34 -1.63 -11.70 11.33
N ILE A 35 -2.37 -10.58 11.28
CA ILE A 35 -2.59 -9.67 12.42
C ILE A 35 -3.23 -10.43 13.59
N ALA A 36 -4.30 -11.20 13.34
CA ALA A 36 -4.97 -11.99 14.38
C ALA A 36 -4.04 -13.05 15.02
N ALA A 37 -3.22 -13.73 14.23
CA ALA A 37 -2.24 -14.69 14.72
C ALA A 37 -1.14 -14.04 15.59
N LEU A 38 -0.63 -12.88 15.16
CA LEU A 38 0.37 -12.11 15.91
C LEU A 38 -0.20 -11.52 17.21
N SER A 39 -1.42 -10.97 17.19
CA SER A 39 -2.11 -10.50 18.40
C SER A 39 -2.33 -11.63 19.40
N SER A 40 -2.68 -12.83 18.92
CA SER A 40 -2.81 -14.05 19.74
C SER A 40 -1.47 -14.49 20.34
N LEU A 41 -0.39 -14.41 19.57
CA LEU A 41 0.98 -14.71 20.01
C LEU A 41 1.44 -13.73 21.10
N VAL A 42 1.19 -12.43 20.94
CA VAL A 42 1.50 -11.38 21.93
C VAL A 42 0.68 -11.57 23.21
N ALA A 43 -0.62 -11.89 23.10
CA ALA A 43 -1.46 -12.19 24.26
C ALA A 43 -0.95 -13.42 25.04
N PHE A 44 -0.59 -14.51 24.34
CA PHE A 44 -0.01 -15.69 24.97
C PHE A 44 1.35 -15.38 25.61
N ALA A 45 2.23 -14.61 24.95
CA ALA A 45 3.48 -14.12 25.52
C ALA A 45 3.24 -13.29 26.79
N GLY A 46 2.17 -12.49 26.86
CA GLY A 46 1.75 -11.78 28.07
C GLY A 46 1.47 -12.70 29.26
N THR A 47 0.76 -13.81 29.05
CA THR A 47 0.53 -14.82 30.13
C THR A 47 1.85 -15.44 30.64
N ARG A 48 2.84 -15.59 29.75
CA ARG A 48 4.16 -16.13 30.07
C ARG A 48 5.07 -15.08 30.73
N ALA A 49 4.99 -13.82 30.33
CA ALA A 49 5.64 -12.71 31.02
C ALA A 49 5.12 -12.56 32.47
N TRP A 50 3.80 -12.66 32.69
CA TRP A 50 3.22 -12.69 34.03
C TRP A 50 3.69 -13.89 34.86
N SER A 51 3.87 -15.05 34.23
CA SER A 51 4.41 -16.26 34.88
C SER A 51 5.86 -16.06 35.35
N ILE A 52 6.70 -15.41 34.53
CA ILE A 52 8.09 -15.04 34.88
C ILE A 52 8.11 -14.01 36.03
N LEU A 53 7.27 -12.97 35.94
CA LEU A 53 7.17 -11.95 36.99
C LEU A 53 6.69 -12.54 38.32
N SER A 54 5.67 -13.41 38.29
CA SER A 54 5.17 -14.12 39.46
C SER A 54 6.24 -15.01 40.09
N PHE A 55 7.06 -15.71 39.28
CA PHE A 55 8.22 -16.44 39.78
C PHE A 55 9.20 -15.52 40.52
N TYR A 56 9.55 -14.37 39.94
CA TYR A 56 10.48 -13.42 40.54
C TYR A 56 9.94 -12.82 41.84
N LEU A 57 8.67 -12.38 41.86
CA LEU A 57 8.00 -11.83 43.04
C LEU A 57 7.89 -12.87 44.15
N HIS A 58 7.51 -14.11 43.83
CA HIS A 58 7.56 -15.23 44.77
C HIS A 58 8.95 -15.39 45.39
N GLN A 59 10.02 -15.45 44.59
CA GLN A 59 11.38 -15.62 45.14
C GLN A 59 11.79 -14.44 46.04
N ARG A 60 11.39 -13.19 45.72
CA ARG A 60 11.63 -12.02 46.60
C ARG A 60 10.83 -12.06 47.90
N LEU A 61 9.58 -12.54 47.88
CA LEU A 61 8.77 -12.69 49.09
C LEU A 61 9.27 -13.85 49.97
N ALA A 62 9.66 -14.96 49.34
CA ALA A 62 10.21 -16.15 49.99
C ALA A 62 11.48 -15.86 50.80
N ALA A 63 12.34 -14.96 50.30
CA ALA A 63 13.65 -14.63 50.86
C ALA A 63 13.65 -13.84 52.19
N LYS A 64 12.51 -13.29 52.64
CA LYS A 64 12.42 -12.70 53.99
C LYS A 64 12.34 -13.79 55.06
N GLN A 65 12.89 -13.56 56.25
CA GLN A 65 12.74 -14.48 57.38
C GLN A 65 11.44 -14.19 58.16
N GLU A 66 11.25 -12.95 58.62
CA GLU A 66 9.99 -12.52 59.24
C GLU A 66 8.90 -12.26 58.18
N LYS A 67 7.71 -12.85 58.40
CA LYS A 67 6.55 -12.76 57.50
C LYS A 67 5.27 -12.67 58.32
N ASP A 68 4.45 -11.65 58.05
CA ASP A 68 3.05 -11.66 58.48
C ASP A 68 2.20 -12.53 57.55
N LEU A 69 1.00 -12.92 58.01
CA LEU A 69 0.08 -13.80 57.27
C LEU A 69 -0.26 -13.26 55.87
N LEU A 70 -0.42 -11.95 55.72
CA LEU A 70 -0.64 -11.31 54.42
C LEU A 70 0.58 -11.46 53.48
N HIS A 71 1.81 -11.33 54.00
CA HIS A 71 3.03 -11.58 53.21
C HIS A 71 3.14 -13.06 52.80
N GLN A 72 2.72 -14.01 53.65
CA GLN A 72 2.62 -15.43 53.25
C GLN A 72 1.54 -15.68 52.20
N GLN A 73 0.34 -15.12 52.36
CA GLN A 73 -0.75 -15.25 51.37
C GLN A 73 -0.33 -14.68 50.00
N LEU A 74 0.33 -13.51 49.97
CA LEU A 74 0.89 -12.95 48.74
C LEU A 74 2.00 -13.83 48.14
N GLN A 75 2.82 -14.50 48.96
CA GLN A 75 3.83 -15.45 48.50
C GLN A 75 3.19 -16.66 47.81
N VAL A 76 2.20 -17.27 48.46
CA VAL A 76 1.41 -18.40 47.93
C VAL A 76 0.67 -18.01 46.64
N HIS A 77 0.08 -16.81 46.58
CA HIS A 77 -0.57 -16.28 45.39
C HIS A 77 0.34 -16.32 44.15
N PHE A 78 1.54 -15.74 44.26
CA PHE A 78 2.54 -15.76 43.19
C PHE A 78 3.15 -17.16 42.95
N ARG A 79 2.93 -18.15 43.84
CA ARG A 79 3.25 -19.56 43.56
C ARG A 79 2.18 -20.25 42.74
N GLY A 80 0.90 -19.95 43.01
CA GLY A 80 -0.25 -20.59 42.38
C GLY A 80 -0.25 -20.45 40.87
N GLY A 81 0.24 -19.32 40.36
CA GLY A 81 0.34 -19.05 38.92
C GLY A 81 -1.00 -18.69 38.29
N GLY A 82 -1.89 -18.04 39.06
CA GLY A 82 -3.11 -17.44 38.54
C GLY A 82 -2.82 -16.38 37.48
N SER A 83 -3.84 -16.09 36.67
CA SER A 83 -3.79 -15.06 35.64
C SER A 83 -3.59 -13.65 36.22
N VAL A 84 -3.38 -12.69 35.32
CA VAL A 84 -3.33 -11.27 35.70
C VAL A 84 -4.67 -10.82 36.31
N PHE A 85 -5.79 -11.34 35.82
CA PHE A 85 -7.14 -11.04 36.33
C PHE A 85 -7.36 -11.58 37.74
N ASP A 86 -7.01 -12.85 37.99
CA ASP A 86 -7.09 -13.47 39.33
C ASP A 86 -6.25 -12.65 40.32
N SER A 87 -5.06 -12.22 39.89
CA SER A 87 -4.14 -11.42 40.69
C SER A 87 -4.65 -10.01 41.03
N ILE A 88 -5.51 -9.43 40.18
CA ILE A 88 -6.23 -8.18 40.46
C ILE A 88 -7.38 -8.45 41.44
N ALA A 89 -8.18 -9.49 41.20
CA ALA A 89 -9.32 -9.86 42.03
C ALA A 89 -8.89 -10.22 43.47
N ASP A 90 -7.90 -11.11 43.62
CA ASP A 90 -7.32 -11.49 44.91
C ASP A 90 -6.63 -10.30 45.60
N GLY A 91 -6.03 -9.39 44.84
CA GLY A 91 -5.51 -8.12 45.38
C GLY A 91 -6.61 -7.25 46.04
N VAL A 92 -7.81 -7.21 45.46
CA VAL A 92 -8.97 -6.50 46.03
C VAL A 92 -9.58 -7.28 47.20
N SER A 93 -9.68 -8.62 47.10
CA SER A 93 -10.17 -9.48 48.18
C SER A 93 -9.28 -9.43 49.42
N LEU A 94 -7.96 -9.55 49.25
CA LEU A 94 -6.97 -9.38 50.32
C LEU A 94 -6.99 -7.96 50.90
N TYR A 95 -7.22 -6.92 50.08
CA TYR A 95 -7.40 -5.57 50.60
C TYR A 95 -8.61 -5.48 51.54
N ARG A 96 -9.76 -6.01 51.12
CA ARG A 96 -11.00 -6.02 51.94
C ARG A 96 -10.84 -6.85 53.21
N ALA A 97 -10.27 -8.06 53.12
CA ALA A 97 -10.14 -8.99 54.24
C ALA A 97 -9.14 -8.53 55.33
N TRP A 98 -8.13 -7.73 54.97
CA TRP A 98 -7.09 -7.24 55.88
C TRP A 98 -7.16 -5.72 56.18
N ALA A 99 -8.15 -5.01 55.65
CA ALA A 99 -8.38 -3.60 55.96
C ALA A 99 -8.50 -3.40 57.49
N GLY A 100 -7.77 -2.43 58.04
CA GLY A 100 -7.71 -2.15 59.48
C GLY A 100 -6.95 -3.17 60.33
N ARG A 101 -6.76 -4.41 59.86
CA ARG A 101 -6.17 -5.52 60.65
C ARG A 101 -4.64 -5.58 60.65
N VAL A 102 -3.97 -5.10 59.59
CA VAL A 102 -2.50 -5.17 59.44
C VAL A 102 -1.94 -3.82 58.96
N SER A 103 -0.72 -3.49 59.38
CA SER A 103 -0.08 -2.23 58.98
C SER A 103 0.36 -2.23 57.51
N ARG A 104 0.19 -1.06 56.86
CA ARG A 104 0.58 -0.79 55.46
C ARG A 104 -0.15 -1.65 54.41
N VAL A 105 -1.26 -2.32 54.74
CA VAL A 105 -2.05 -3.18 53.83
C VAL A 105 -2.35 -2.49 52.50
N LYS A 106 -2.91 -1.27 52.54
CA LYS A 106 -3.16 -0.41 51.35
C LYS A 106 -1.98 -0.43 50.37
N ARG A 107 -0.75 -0.22 50.84
CA ARG A 107 0.44 -0.18 49.96
C ARG A 107 0.77 -1.55 49.37
N ARG A 108 0.62 -2.65 50.14
CA ARG A 108 0.98 -4.00 49.67
C ARG A 108 -0.01 -4.52 48.63
N THR A 109 -1.30 -4.39 48.88
CA THR A 109 -2.36 -4.91 47.99
C THR A 109 -2.58 -4.00 46.78
N LEU A 110 -2.53 -2.67 46.95
CA LEU A 110 -2.67 -1.74 45.82
C LEU A 110 -1.47 -1.83 44.87
N SER A 111 -0.25 -2.12 45.35
CA SER A 111 0.88 -2.40 44.46
C SER A 111 0.69 -3.68 43.63
N LEU A 112 0.01 -4.71 44.15
CA LEU A 112 -0.36 -5.89 43.35
C LEU A 112 -1.41 -5.54 42.28
N VAL A 113 -2.48 -4.85 42.67
CA VAL A 113 -3.56 -4.43 41.75
C VAL A 113 -3.01 -3.51 40.64
N PHE A 114 -2.20 -2.51 41.00
CA PHE A 114 -1.57 -1.60 40.05
C PHE A 114 -0.62 -2.33 39.08
N LEU A 115 0.21 -3.26 39.59
CA LEU A 115 1.12 -4.04 38.76
C LEU A 115 0.38 -4.98 37.80
N GLY A 116 -0.71 -5.61 38.25
CA GLY A 116 -1.57 -6.44 37.42
C GLY A 116 -2.30 -5.63 36.34
N THR A 117 -2.95 -4.53 36.73
CA THR A 117 -3.65 -3.65 35.77
C THR A 117 -2.70 -3.03 34.75
N PHE A 118 -1.49 -2.61 35.16
CA PHE A 118 -0.45 -2.14 34.25
C PHE A 118 -0.02 -3.23 33.25
N PHE A 119 0.26 -4.45 33.72
CA PHE A 119 0.62 -5.57 32.83
C PHE A 119 -0.49 -5.93 31.85
N LEU A 120 -1.74 -5.96 32.32
CA LEU A 120 -2.90 -6.21 31.46
C LEU A 120 -3.04 -5.11 30.39
N SER A 121 -2.97 -3.84 30.78
CA SER A 121 -3.08 -2.72 29.83
C SER A 121 -1.93 -2.70 28.83
N ALA A 122 -0.71 -3.01 29.26
CA ALA A 122 0.48 -3.01 28.40
C ALA A 122 0.41 -4.12 27.34
N PHE A 123 0.04 -5.35 27.72
CA PHE A 123 -0.10 -6.45 26.75
C PHE A 123 -1.36 -6.36 25.89
N ALA A 124 -2.46 -5.80 26.40
CA ALA A 124 -3.64 -5.49 25.59
C ALA A 124 -3.32 -4.42 24.53
N ALA A 125 -2.69 -3.31 24.93
CA ALA A 125 -2.24 -2.27 24.01
C ALA A 125 -1.24 -2.81 22.98
N ALA A 126 -0.23 -3.58 23.41
CA ALA A 126 0.72 -4.23 22.50
C ALA A 126 0.03 -5.14 21.47
N GLY A 127 -1.00 -5.90 21.89
CA GLY A 127 -1.80 -6.74 21.01
C GLY A 127 -2.61 -5.96 19.96
N VAL A 128 -3.06 -4.74 20.27
CA VAL A 128 -3.70 -3.81 19.31
C VAL A 128 -2.66 -3.18 18.38
N PHE A 129 -1.52 -2.74 18.91
CA PHE A 129 -0.43 -2.14 18.12
C PHE A 129 0.23 -3.10 17.10
N VAL A 130 -0.02 -4.42 17.19
CA VAL A 130 0.28 -5.37 16.11
C VAL A 130 -0.33 -4.93 14.77
N ALA A 131 -1.51 -4.30 14.77
CA ALA A 131 -2.14 -3.83 13.54
C ALA A 131 -1.35 -2.73 12.82
N GLU A 132 -0.59 -1.91 13.55
CA GLU A 132 0.27 -0.85 12.98
C GLU A 132 1.58 -1.40 12.39
N VAL A 133 1.83 -2.73 12.47
CA VAL A 133 2.89 -3.41 11.69
C VAL A 133 2.49 -3.56 10.21
N ALA A 134 1.19 -3.42 9.90
CA ALA A 134 0.63 -3.40 8.56
C ALA A 134 0.33 -1.97 8.10
N THR A 135 0.47 -1.71 6.80
CA THR A 135 -0.12 -0.54 6.16
C THR A 135 -1.64 -0.58 6.24
N LYS A 136 -2.27 0.59 6.41
CA LYS A 136 -3.72 0.71 6.58
C LYS A 136 -4.41 0.53 5.23
N SER A 137 -5.48 -0.27 5.19
CA SER A 137 -6.14 -0.69 3.94
C SER A 137 -6.70 0.46 3.09
N TYR A 138 -6.95 1.62 3.68
CA TYR A 138 -7.44 2.83 3.00
C TYR A 138 -6.33 3.78 2.53
N GLN A 139 -5.05 3.45 2.74
CA GLN A 139 -3.92 4.27 2.28
C GLN A 139 -3.40 3.78 0.92
N ASP A 140 -2.98 4.73 0.10
CA ASP A 140 -2.15 4.50 -1.09
C ASP A 140 -0.87 3.74 -0.68
N VAL A 141 -0.69 2.51 -1.17
CA VAL A 141 0.50 1.69 -0.90
C VAL A 141 1.30 1.42 -2.16
N LEU A 142 2.62 1.60 -2.09
CA LEU A 142 3.54 1.16 -3.14
C LEU A 142 3.74 -0.36 -3.04
N VAL A 143 3.55 -1.06 -4.14
CA VAL A 143 3.69 -2.51 -4.26
C VAL A 143 4.36 -2.86 -5.58
N LEU A 144 4.97 -4.06 -5.66
CA LEU A 144 5.44 -4.56 -6.95
C LEU A 144 4.25 -5.03 -7.79
N ALA A 145 4.25 -4.63 -9.07
CA ALA A 145 3.39 -5.22 -10.07
C ALA A 145 3.89 -6.63 -10.43
N ALA A 146 2.99 -7.57 -10.63
CA ALA A 146 3.34 -8.89 -11.13
C ALA A 146 3.56 -8.81 -12.66
N PRO A 147 4.75 -9.15 -13.18
CA PRO A 147 4.96 -9.19 -14.62
C PRO A 147 4.16 -10.31 -15.27
N ASN A 148 3.48 -10.01 -16.38
CA ASN A 148 2.79 -11.03 -17.19
C ASN A 148 3.73 -11.60 -18.26
N ASP A 149 4.29 -10.70 -19.05
CA ASP A 149 5.47 -10.92 -19.89
C ASP A 149 6.17 -9.57 -20.06
N CYS A 150 7.49 -9.58 -20.21
CA CYS A 150 8.33 -8.38 -20.15
C CYS A 150 9.13 -8.17 -21.43
N GLY A 151 9.26 -6.89 -21.78
CA GLY A 151 9.97 -6.43 -22.97
C GLY A 151 9.20 -5.33 -23.66
N ASP A 152 9.83 -4.78 -24.68
CA ASP A 152 9.19 -3.93 -25.67
C ASP A 152 8.35 -4.80 -26.63
N PHE A 153 7.93 -4.23 -27.76
CA PHE A 153 7.33 -4.98 -28.85
C PHE A 153 8.13 -4.68 -30.13
N VAL A 154 8.89 -5.66 -30.62
CA VAL A 154 9.51 -5.53 -31.94
C VAL A 154 8.46 -5.86 -33.00
N LEU A 155 8.06 -4.84 -33.76
CA LEU A 155 7.36 -5.01 -35.04
C LEU A 155 8.41 -5.42 -36.09
N GLN A 156 8.16 -6.55 -36.77
CA GLN A 156 8.99 -7.01 -37.88
C GLN A 156 8.63 -6.21 -39.13
N ASP A 157 9.50 -5.28 -39.49
CA ASP A 157 9.46 -4.63 -40.80
C ASP A 157 9.87 -5.64 -41.90
N GLY A 158 9.22 -5.54 -43.05
CA GLY A 158 9.36 -6.46 -44.17
C GLY A 158 8.65 -5.91 -45.41
N PRO A 159 9.24 -6.09 -46.61
CA PRO A 159 8.84 -5.33 -47.80
C PRO A 159 7.39 -5.58 -48.25
N ASP A 160 6.81 -6.74 -47.93
CA ASP A 160 5.42 -7.09 -48.29
C ASP A 160 4.36 -6.43 -47.38
N TYR A 161 4.77 -5.76 -46.28
CA TYR A 161 3.86 -5.36 -45.18
C TYR A 161 4.12 -3.98 -44.56
N HIS A 162 5.02 -3.18 -45.14
CA HIS A 162 5.48 -1.90 -44.56
C HIS A 162 4.34 -0.93 -44.22
N ASP A 163 3.38 -0.73 -45.13
CA ASP A 163 2.24 0.19 -44.93
C ASP A 163 1.36 -0.23 -43.73
N ALA A 164 1.11 -1.54 -43.59
CA ALA A 164 0.32 -2.09 -42.49
C ALA A 164 1.06 -2.01 -41.14
N TYR A 165 2.39 -2.05 -41.17
CA TYR A 165 3.24 -1.78 -40.01
C TYR A 165 3.18 -0.30 -39.58
N LEU A 166 3.37 0.64 -40.52
CA LEU A 166 3.31 2.08 -40.24
C LEU A 166 1.92 2.48 -39.70
N ASP A 167 0.85 2.01 -40.35
CA ASP A 167 -0.53 2.22 -39.92
C ASP A 167 -0.77 1.72 -38.48
N ALA A 168 -0.35 0.49 -38.16
CA ALA A 168 -0.48 -0.08 -36.82
C ALA A 168 0.30 0.71 -35.76
N LEU A 169 1.50 1.20 -36.10
CA LEU A 169 2.33 2.02 -35.22
C LEU A 169 1.68 3.39 -34.95
N VAL A 170 1.17 4.07 -35.97
CA VAL A 170 0.46 5.35 -35.82
C VAL A 170 -0.80 5.20 -34.96
N ARG A 171 -1.61 4.15 -35.20
CA ARG A 171 -2.79 3.85 -34.35
C ARG A 171 -2.41 3.62 -32.88
N TYR A 172 -1.32 2.91 -32.61
CA TYR A 172 -0.83 2.70 -31.25
C TYR A 172 -0.35 3.99 -30.58
N GLN A 173 0.37 4.84 -31.33
CA GLN A 173 0.83 6.14 -30.86
C GLN A 173 -0.34 7.07 -30.50
N ASP A 174 -1.37 7.15 -31.35
CA ASP A 174 -2.51 8.02 -31.09
C ASP A 174 -3.40 7.50 -29.94
N ASP A 175 -3.63 6.18 -29.86
CA ASP A 175 -4.31 5.55 -28.71
C ASP A 175 -3.50 5.72 -27.40
N ALA A 176 -2.17 5.77 -27.46
CA ALA A 176 -1.34 6.18 -26.32
C ALA A 176 -1.53 7.68 -26.00
N ALA A 177 -1.43 8.56 -26.99
CA ALA A 177 -1.53 10.01 -26.84
C ALA A 177 -2.89 10.47 -26.28
N VAL A 178 -4.01 10.00 -26.85
CA VAL A 178 -5.38 10.34 -26.39
C VAL A 178 -5.59 9.94 -24.93
N ARG A 179 -5.13 8.76 -24.52
CA ARG A 179 -5.22 8.31 -23.11
C ARG A 179 -4.32 9.11 -22.19
N ALA A 180 -3.09 9.41 -22.62
CA ALA A 180 -2.14 10.18 -21.85
C ALA A 180 -2.60 11.64 -21.68
N ARG A 181 -3.18 12.24 -22.72
CA ARG A 181 -3.83 13.57 -22.68
C ARG A 181 -4.99 13.62 -21.70
N SER A 182 -5.92 12.66 -21.79
CA SER A 182 -7.07 12.61 -20.87
C SER A 182 -6.63 12.47 -19.41
N TYR A 183 -5.62 11.63 -19.14
CA TYR A 183 -5.00 11.52 -17.81
C TYR A 183 -4.31 12.82 -17.38
N ALA A 184 -3.52 13.46 -18.27
CA ALA A 184 -2.76 14.65 -17.97
C ALA A 184 -3.65 15.86 -17.67
N ARG A 185 -4.71 16.07 -18.45
CA ARG A 185 -5.73 17.11 -18.21
C ARG A 185 -6.31 16.97 -16.80
N ASP A 186 -6.57 15.75 -16.33
CA ASP A 186 -7.14 15.54 -15.01
C ASP A 186 -6.07 15.72 -13.91
N ALA A 187 -4.92 15.04 -14.04
CA ALA A 187 -3.86 14.99 -13.03
C ALA A 187 -3.14 16.32 -12.80
N TYR A 188 -2.79 17.06 -13.85
CA TYR A 188 -2.05 18.32 -13.73
C TYR A 188 -2.96 19.50 -13.33
N ASN A 189 -4.28 19.40 -13.54
CA ASN A 189 -5.26 20.32 -12.93
C ASN A 189 -5.61 19.96 -11.47
N GLY A 190 -4.93 18.96 -10.87
CA GLY A 190 -5.09 18.61 -9.45
C GLY A 190 -6.35 17.80 -9.12
N THR A 191 -7.13 17.38 -10.11
CA THR A 191 -8.15 16.34 -9.90
C THR A 191 -7.47 14.96 -9.83
N ARG A 192 -8.09 13.99 -9.16
CA ARG A 192 -7.55 12.62 -9.12
C ARG A 192 -8.07 11.85 -10.34
N PRO A 193 -7.20 11.33 -11.23
CA PRO A 193 -7.63 10.45 -12.32
C PRO A 193 -8.33 9.22 -11.76
N GLY A 194 -9.40 8.76 -12.44
CA GLY A 194 -10.19 7.59 -12.00
C GLY A 194 -9.41 6.27 -11.98
N PHE A 195 -8.25 6.21 -12.63
CA PHE A 195 -7.28 5.12 -12.55
C PHE A 195 -5.86 5.72 -12.59
N ASP A 196 -5.09 5.50 -11.52
CA ASP A 196 -3.72 5.98 -11.43
C ASP A 196 -2.85 5.01 -10.61
N ALA A 197 -2.10 4.17 -11.34
CA ALA A 197 -1.19 3.17 -10.82
C ALA A 197 0.26 3.65 -10.71
N PHE A 198 0.58 4.88 -11.10
CA PHE A 198 1.96 5.40 -11.08
C PHE A 198 2.45 5.65 -9.65
N THR A 199 3.76 5.67 -9.44
CA THR A 199 4.35 6.06 -8.14
C THR A 199 4.20 7.56 -7.85
N ARG A 200 3.99 8.36 -8.90
CA ARG A 200 3.68 9.79 -8.88
C ARG A 200 2.61 10.07 -9.93
N ALA A 201 1.52 10.73 -9.52
CA ALA A 201 0.40 11.08 -10.41
C ALA A 201 0.76 12.13 -11.48
N THR A 202 1.83 12.89 -11.26
CA THR A 202 2.40 13.84 -12.21
C THR A 202 3.92 13.78 -12.13
N LEU A 203 4.57 14.17 -13.24
CA LEU A 203 5.98 14.50 -13.25
C LEU A 203 6.14 16.02 -13.00
N PRO A 204 7.23 16.47 -12.35
CA PRO A 204 7.58 17.87 -12.32
C PRO A 204 7.72 18.43 -13.75
N MET A 205 7.15 19.60 -14.00
CA MET A 205 7.37 20.38 -15.20
C MET A 205 7.29 21.88 -14.88
N THR A 206 8.07 22.69 -15.59
CA THR A 206 8.04 24.16 -15.50
C THR A 206 8.15 24.77 -16.90
N GLY A 207 7.20 25.64 -17.24
CA GLY A 207 7.20 26.45 -18.46
C GLY A 207 7.73 27.87 -18.21
N ARG A 208 8.50 28.41 -19.17
CA ARG A 208 9.01 29.80 -19.16
C ARG A 208 9.27 30.35 -20.55
N ALA A 209 9.07 31.66 -20.71
CA ALA A 209 9.42 32.36 -21.95
C ALA A 209 10.94 32.51 -22.10
N ILE A 210 11.45 32.34 -23.33
CA ILE A 210 12.87 32.52 -23.70
C ILE A 210 13.00 33.28 -25.03
N PRO A 211 14.16 33.88 -25.36
CA PRO A 211 14.40 34.47 -26.68
C PRO A 211 14.12 33.47 -27.82
N CYS A 212 13.56 33.98 -28.92
CA CYS A 212 13.27 33.17 -30.11
C CYS A 212 14.54 32.43 -30.60
N PRO A 213 14.53 31.09 -30.72
CA PRO A 213 15.72 30.29 -31.03
C PRO A 213 16.02 30.16 -32.53
N TYR A 214 15.10 30.58 -33.40
CA TYR A 214 15.25 30.46 -34.86
C TYR A 214 16.29 31.46 -35.40
N THR A 215 16.99 31.05 -36.45
CA THR A 215 18.03 31.86 -37.11
C THR A 215 17.50 32.51 -38.38
N ASN A 216 18.38 33.10 -39.20
CA ASN A 216 18.03 33.94 -40.36
C ASN A 216 17.08 33.22 -41.33
N GLY A 217 15.81 33.65 -41.39
CA GLY A 217 14.84 33.19 -42.40
C GLY A 217 13.39 33.18 -41.91
N THR A 218 13.15 32.92 -40.63
CA THR A 218 11.81 32.99 -40.00
C THR A 218 11.86 33.74 -38.66
N THR A 219 10.71 34.06 -38.08
CA THR A 219 10.62 34.67 -36.75
C THR A 219 9.53 34.01 -35.89
N CYS A 220 9.65 34.14 -34.57
CA CYS A 220 8.63 33.67 -33.64
C CYS A 220 7.46 34.67 -33.60
N LEU A 221 6.26 34.19 -33.90
CA LEU A 221 5.00 34.94 -33.86
C LEU A 221 4.35 34.85 -32.47
N GLY A 222 3.68 35.94 -32.08
CA GLY A 222 2.92 36.09 -30.84
C GLY A 222 1.56 36.74 -31.10
N ALA A 223 1.00 37.39 -30.09
CA ALA A 223 -0.30 38.04 -30.19
C ALA A 223 -0.37 38.97 -31.43
N ASN A 224 -1.38 38.77 -32.28
CA ASN A 224 -1.57 39.50 -33.54
C ASN A 224 -0.31 39.51 -34.44
N ASP A 225 0.32 38.33 -34.61
CA ASP A 225 1.56 38.10 -35.38
C ASP A 225 2.74 39.02 -35.04
N THR A 226 2.71 39.66 -33.87
CA THR A 226 3.84 40.47 -33.39
C THR A 226 5.01 39.58 -32.98
N ARG A 227 6.24 40.08 -33.14
CA ARG A 227 7.46 39.31 -32.83
C ARG A 227 7.54 38.96 -31.34
N ALA A 228 7.70 37.67 -31.04
CA ALA A 228 7.54 37.11 -29.71
C ALA A 228 8.76 36.33 -29.18
N MET A 229 8.59 35.82 -27.95
CA MET A 229 9.45 34.85 -27.29
C MET A 229 8.96 33.43 -27.55
N ALA A 230 9.88 32.46 -27.52
CA ALA A 230 9.53 31.04 -27.49
C ALA A 230 9.16 30.59 -26.07
N TRP A 231 8.47 29.46 -25.96
CA TRP A 231 8.07 28.84 -24.69
C TRP A 231 8.90 27.57 -24.46
N MET A 232 9.70 27.57 -23.40
CA MET A 232 10.53 26.43 -22.98
C MET A 232 9.89 25.72 -21.78
N MET A 233 9.73 24.41 -21.90
CA MET A 233 9.17 23.51 -20.92
C MET A 233 10.24 22.49 -20.51
N GLU A 234 10.50 22.34 -19.21
CA GLU A 234 11.57 21.46 -18.70
C GLU A 234 11.09 20.66 -17.47
N THR A 235 11.55 19.40 -17.34
CA THR A 235 11.19 18.53 -16.20
C THR A 235 12.08 18.74 -14.97
N GLY A 236 13.30 19.24 -15.17
CA GLY A 236 14.39 19.01 -14.22
C GLY A 236 14.76 17.52 -14.08
N PRO A 237 15.58 17.16 -13.08
CA PRO A 237 16.14 15.81 -12.94
C PRO A 237 15.17 14.81 -12.32
N LEU A 238 14.83 13.75 -13.08
CA LEU A 238 13.93 12.68 -12.68
C LEU A 238 14.70 11.37 -12.35
N ASP A 239 14.78 11.03 -11.06
CA ASP A 239 15.28 9.72 -10.57
C ASP A 239 14.35 8.57 -11.02
N SER A 240 14.92 7.53 -11.65
CA SER A 240 14.17 6.43 -12.26
C SER A 240 13.36 5.56 -11.28
N HIS A 241 13.74 5.55 -10.01
CA HIS A 241 13.03 4.86 -8.95
C HIS A 241 11.85 5.67 -8.42
N VAL A 242 12.03 6.99 -8.25
CA VAL A 242 11.03 7.87 -7.65
C VAL A 242 9.87 8.14 -8.61
N TYR A 243 10.17 8.47 -9.87
CA TYR A 243 9.18 9.00 -10.82
C TYR A 243 8.60 7.94 -11.79
N PHE A 244 9.41 6.94 -12.17
CA PHE A 244 9.02 5.85 -13.07
C PHE A 244 8.87 4.50 -12.35
N GLY A 245 9.06 4.48 -11.02
CA GLY A 245 8.77 3.32 -10.17
C GLY A 245 9.76 2.15 -10.28
N MET A 246 10.92 2.31 -10.92
CA MET A 246 11.85 1.21 -11.10
C MET A 246 12.55 0.88 -9.77
N ASN A 247 12.26 -0.27 -9.16
CA ASN A 247 12.69 -0.64 -7.80
C ASN A 247 14.18 -1.00 -7.72
N ALA A 248 15.04 0.01 -7.83
CA ALA A 248 16.49 -0.11 -7.85
C ALA A 248 17.16 0.48 -6.59
N PRO A 249 18.23 -0.15 -6.06
CA PRO A 249 19.09 0.48 -5.04
C PRO A 249 19.77 1.72 -5.63
N LYS A 250 20.24 2.64 -4.78
CA LYS A 250 20.76 3.94 -5.23
C LYS A 250 21.83 3.87 -6.33
N HIS A 251 22.67 2.82 -6.34
CA HIS A 251 23.75 2.67 -7.32
C HIS A 251 23.30 2.15 -8.69
N ASP A 252 22.08 1.62 -8.82
CA ASP A 252 21.54 1.09 -10.07
C ASP A 252 20.55 2.07 -10.76
N ARG A 253 20.41 3.28 -10.21
CA ARG A 253 19.51 4.30 -10.75
C ARG A 253 20.17 5.14 -11.83
N ILE A 254 19.34 5.75 -12.65
CA ILE A 254 19.72 6.82 -13.56
C ILE A 254 18.84 8.03 -13.30
N ILE A 255 19.33 9.21 -13.70
CA ILE A 255 18.55 10.44 -13.75
C ILE A 255 18.25 10.72 -15.23
N PHE A 256 17.02 11.11 -15.53
CA PHE A 256 16.57 11.55 -16.85
C PHE A 256 16.06 12.99 -16.78
N SER A 257 16.34 13.80 -17.79
CA SER A 257 15.75 15.14 -17.93
C SER A 257 15.27 15.34 -19.36
N LYS A 258 14.15 16.04 -19.55
CA LYS A 258 13.60 16.40 -20.85
C LYS A 258 13.28 17.89 -20.91
N ASN A 259 13.72 18.53 -21.99
CA ASN A 259 13.46 19.91 -22.33
C ASN A 259 12.77 19.96 -23.71
N VAL A 260 11.74 20.78 -23.85
CA VAL A 260 11.11 21.09 -25.15
C VAL A 260 10.94 22.60 -25.26
N THR A 261 11.38 23.19 -26.38
CA THR A 261 11.17 24.61 -26.68
C THR A 261 10.28 24.74 -27.90
N CYS A 262 9.11 25.36 -27.76
CA CYS A 262 8.15 25.60 -28.85
C CYS A 262 8.02 27.10 -29.14
N ALA A 263 7.83 27.47 -30.40
CA ALA A 263 7.23 28.76 -30.76
C ALA A 263 6.37 28.59 -32.02
N VAL A 264 5.54 29.59 -32.31
CA VAL A 264 4.86 29.69 -33.61
C VAL A 264 5.85 30.30 -34.60
N ALA A 265 6.15 29.60 -35.68
CA ALA A 265 7.03 30.07 -36.74
C ALA A 265 6.22 30.77 -37.84
N ASP A 266 6.78 31.84 -38.41
CA ASP A 266 6.27 32.45 -39.64
C ASP A 266 6.53 31.50 -40.83
N PRO A 267 5.49 30.96 -41.49
CA PRO A 267 5.62 30.03 -42.59
C PRO A 267 6.01 30.69 -43.91
N ALA A 268 5.97 32.02 -44.04
CA ALA A 268 6.05 32.71 -45.34
C ALA A 268 7.32 32.43 -46.16
N ASN A 269 8.45 32.15 -45.51
CA ASN A 269 9.73 31.80 -46.15
C ASN A 269 10.05 30.29 -46.06
N LEU A 270 9.09 29.47 -45.63
CA LEU A 270 9.26 28.05 -45.32
C LEU A 270 8.41 27.13 -46.20
N THR A 271 7.53 27.69 -47.03
CA THR A 271 6.52 26.96 -47.80
C THR A 271 6.71 27.10 -49.29
N THR A 272 6.41 26.03 -50.03
CA THR A 272 6.28 26.12 -51.50
C THR A 272 5.00 26.87 -51.90
N ALA A 273 4.90 27.25 -53.17
CA ALA A 273 3.58 27.57 -53.73
C ALA A 273 2.68 26.31 -53.67
N PRO A 274 1.36 26.44 -53.42
CA PRO A 274 0.46 25.32 -53.46
C PRO A 274 0.32 24.80 -54.90
N TYR A 275 0.45 23.49 -55.09
CA TYR A 275 0.21 22.82 -56.37
C TYR A 275 -0.85 21.72 -56.20
N SER A 276 -1.20 21.05 -57.30
CA SER A 276 -2.23 20.01 -57.29
C SER A 276 -1.70 18.67 -57.78
N ARG A 277 -1.85 17.63 -56.95
CA ARG A 277 -1.65 16.22 -57.30
C ARG A 277 -3.01 15.57 -57.62
N LEU A 278 -3.00 14.52 -58.45
CA LEU A 278 -4.17 13.67 -58.69
C LEU A 278 -3.90 12.30 -58.07
N GLU A 279 -4.74 11.89 -57.13
CA GLU A 279 -4.71 10.55 -56.54
C GLU A 279 -5.97 9.78 -56.94
N GLY A 280 -5.81 8.88 -57.91
CA GLY A 280 -6.92 8.20 -58.56
C GLY A 280 -7.90 9.19 -59.20
N ALA A 281 -9.08 9.34 -58.60
CA ALA A 281 -10.12 10.26 -59.04
C ALA A 281 -10.17 11.59 -58.24
N HIS A 282 -9.35 11.71 -57.19
CA HIS A 282 -9.37 12.87 -56.28
C HIS A 282 -8.25 13.86 -56.63
N LYS A 283 -8.57 15.15 -56.46
CA LYS A 283 -7.61 16.25 -56.62
C LYS A 283 -7.17 16.72 -55.24
N ILE A 284 -5.90 16.52 -54.91
CA ILE A 284 -5.31 16.96 -53.64
C ILE A 284 -4.51 18.24 -53.91
N ASN A 285 -4.68 19.25 -53.05
CA ASN A 285 -3.92 20.49 -53.15
C ASN A 285 -2.85 20.47 -52.05
N VAL A 286 -1.58 20.44 -52.45
CA VAL A 286 -0.44 20.18 -51.57
C VAL A 286 0.37 21.45 -51.40
N THR A 287 0.86 21.69 -50.18
CA THR A 287 1.94 22.65 -49.89
C THR A 287 3.03 21.95 -49.12
N TYR A 288 4.28 22.04 -49.58
CA TYR A 288 5.42 21.54 -48.82
C TYR A 288 5.94 22.61 -47.85
N LEU A 289 6.17 22.19 -46.62
CA LEU A 289 6.83 22.98 -45.56
C LEU A 289 8.26 22.43 -45.35
N GLY A 290 9.23 23.32 -45.13
CA GLY A 290 10.62 22.94 -44.86
C GLY A 290 11.56 22.96 -46.06
N ILE A 291 11.17 23.58 -47.18
CA ILE A 291 12.03 23.76 -48.37
C ILE A 291 12.11 25.25 -48.71
N LEU A 292 13.30 25.74 -49.10
CA LEU A 292 13.44 27.04 -49.75
C LEU A 292 12.87 26.99 -51.17
N GLN A 293 12.06 27.99 -51.53
CA GLN A 293 11.19 27.98 -52.71
C GLN A 293 11.90 27.78 -54.07
N GLU A 294 13.21 28.07 -54.16
CA GLU A 294 14.00 27.91 -55.38
C GLU A 294 14.28 26.43 -55.76
N PHE A 295 14.21 25.49 -54.81
CA PHE A 295 14.53 24.08 -55.05
C PHE A 295 13.32 23.20 -55.43
N ALA A 296 12.10 23.71 -55.29
CA ALA A 296 10.86 22.94 -55.46
C ALA A 296 10.55 22.33 -56.85
N PRO A 297 11.02 22.84 -58.02
CA PRO A 297 10.54 22.36 -59.32
C PRO A 297 10.88 20.91 -59.70
N ASP A 298 12.06 20.42 -59.32
CA ASP A 298 12.63 19.15 -59.81
C ASP A 298 12.74 18.07 -58.73
N LEU A 299 12.16 18.29 -57.54
CA LEU A 299 12.17 17.30 -56.46
C LEU A 299 11.18 16.17 -56.75
N GLY A 300 11.75 14.99 -57.05
CA GLY A 300 11.03 13.72 -56.94
C GLY A 300 10.65 13.39 -55.49
N GLU A 301 9.97 12.26 -55.31
CA GLU A 301 9.34 11.89 -54.03
C GLU A 301 10.35 11.59 -52.90
N ASP A 302 11.65 11.51 -53.21
CA ASP A 302 12.74 11.14 -52.29
C ASP A 302 13.28 12.30 -51.41
N SER A 303 12.67 13.49 -51.42
CA SER A 303 13.22 14.67 -50.73
C SER A 303 12.92 14.70 -49.22
N ASN A 304 13.75 13.99 -48.44
CA ASN A 304 13.66 13.77 -46.98
C ASN A 304 13.56 15.01 -46.05
N LEU A 305 13.52 16.23 -46.59
CA LEU A 305 13.31 17.48 -45.82
C LEU A 305 11.91 18.08 -46.00
N ALA A 306 11.14 17.65 -47.01
CA ALA A 306 9.82 18.17 -47.31
C ALA A 306 8.75 17.58 -46.37
N PHE A 307 7.89 18.43 -45.80
CA PHE A 307 6.69 18.01 -45.07
C PHE A 307 5.42 18.37 -45.83
N GLU A 308 4.60 17.38 -46.15
CA GLU A 308 3.35 17.54 -46.89
C GLU A 308 2.20 18.06 -46.02
N ILE A 309 1.60 19.20 -46.42
CA ILE A 309 0.36 19.75 -45.86
C ILE A 309 -0.75 19.61 -46.90
N ASP A 310 -1.85 18.93 -46.53
CA ASP A 310 -3.05 18.86 -47.38
C ASP A 310 -3.90 20.11 -47.18
N MET A 311 -3.90 20.98 -48.19
CA MET A 311 -4.64 22.23 -48.20
C MET A 311 -6.14 22.03 -48.38
N ASN A 312 -6.62 20.82 -48.74
CA ASN A 312 -8.06 20.54 -48.75
C ASN A 312 -8.67 20.65 -47.34
N LEU A 313 -7.92 20.23 -46.31
CA LEU A 313 -8.32 20.31 -44.89
C LEU A 313 -8.60 21.75 -44.41
N VAL A 314 -8.07 22.76 -45.11
CA VAL A 314 -8.37 24.19 -44.85
C VAL A 314 -9.80 24.54 -45.29
N TYR A 315 -10.30 23.91 -46.36
CA TYR A 315 -11.61 24.17 -46.93
C TYR A 315 -12.70 23.21 -46.39
N GLU A 316 -12.32 22.18 -45.65
CA GLU A 316 -13.27 21.27 -45.00
C GLU A 316 -14.03 21.91 -43.84
N ARG A 317 -15.27 21.46 -43.62
CA ARG A 317 -16.16 21.92 -42.55
C ARG A 317 -16.03 21.08 -41.27
N VAL A 318 -14.82 20.61 -40.97
CA VAL A 318 -14.54 19.54 -40.00
C VAL A 318 -13.55 20.01 -38.91
N GLY A 319 -13.80 21.19 -38.34
CA GLY A 319 -13.07 21.72 -37.19
C GLY A 319 -11.58 21.98 -37.43
N PHE A 320 -10.78 21.77 -36.39
CA PHE A 320 -9.33 21.96 -36.39
C PHE A 320 -8.59 20.66 -36.72
N PHE A 321 -7.55 20.71 -37.54
CA PHE A 321 -6.71 19.55 -37.85
C PHE A 321 -5.24 19.79 -37.49
N THR A 322 -4.56 18.73 -37.03
CA THR A 322 -3.13 18.75 -36.69
C THR A 322 -2.40 17.69 -37.53
N GLN A 323 -1.38 18.12 -38.27
CA GLN A 323 -0.41 17.25 -38.95
C GLN A 323 0.96 17.43 -38.29
N ARG A 324 1.73 16.35 -38.10
CA ARG A 324 3.02 16.36 -37.41
C ARG A 324 4.18 15.89 -38.29
N ALA A 325 5.25 16.68 -38.36
CA ALA A 325 6.54 16.32 -38.95
C ALA A 325 7.59 16.10 -37.85
N VAL A 326 8.57 15.22 -38.09
CA VAL A 326 9.68 14.99 -37.16
C VAL A 326 10.99 14.86 -37.92
N TYR A 327 11.93 15.77 -37.69
CA TYR A 327 13.31 15.67 -38.16
C TYR A 327 14.19 15.25 -37.00
N GLN A 328 14.77 14.06 -37.08
CA GLN A 328 15.67 13.55 -36.04
C GLN A 328 17.10 14.05 -36.27
N SER A 329 17.69 14.60 -35.22
CA SER A 329 19.08 15.04 -35.20
C SER A 329 20.02 13.90 -35.58
N GLY A 330 20.85 14.11 -36.60
CA GLY A 330 21.80 13.10 -37.10
C GLY A 330 21.26 12.08 -38.11
N PHE A 331 20.01 12.20 -38.57
CA PHE A 331 19.47 11.38 -39.68
C PHE A 331 19.57 12.04 -41.07
N GLY A 332 20.00 13.30 -41.16
CA GLY A 332 20.19 14.02 -42.42
C GLY A 332 21.55 13.76 -43.07
N ASP A 333 21.58 13.80 -44.41
CA ASP A 333 22.81 13.82 -45.20
C ASP A 333 23.54 15.17 -44.96
N PRO A 334 24.84 15.18 -44.60
CA PRO A 334 25.57 16.40 -44.28
C PRO A 334 25.67 17.40 -45.44
N ASP A 335 25.53 16.98 -46.70
CA ASP A 335 25.61 17.88 -47.86
C ASP A 335 24.36 18.78 -48.01
N VAL A 336 23.31 18.59 -47.19
CA VAL A 336 22.05 19.35 -47.24
C VAL A 336 22.00 20.49 -46.18
N ALA A 337 23.13 20.82 -45.57
CA ALA A 337 23.22 21.86 -44.55
C ALA A 337 22.89 23.29 -45.07
N ASP A 338 23.17 23.59 -46.35
CA ASP A 338 22.95 24.92 -46.95
C ASP A 338 21.49 25.18 -47.36
N SER A 339 20.64 24.16 -47.42
CA SER A 339 19.20 24.27 -47.69
C SER A 339 18.32 23.84 -46.50
N ALA A 340 18.94 23.56 -45.34
CA ALA A 340 18.26 23.24 -44.10
C ALA A 340 17.35 24.39 -43.62
N PRO A 341 16.16 24.10 -43.05
CA PRO A 341 15.29 25.14 -42.49
C PRO A 341 15.96 25.95 -41.37
N PRO A 342 15.67 27.26 -41.21
CA PRO A 342 16.31 28.16 -40.24
C PRO A 342 16.06 27.84 -38.75
N PHE A 343 15.28 26.80 -38.48
CA PHE A 343 14.98 26.24 -37.16
C PHE A 343 15.56 24.82 -36.95
N LEU A 344 16.24 24.24 -37.94
CA LEU A 344 16.91 22.94 -37.82
C LEU A 344 18.07 23.03 -36.82
N ARG A 345 18.30 21.95 -36.08
CA ARG A 345 19.36 21.88 -35.06
C ARG A 345 20.05 20.52 -35.06
N ASN A 346 21.35 20.53 -34.78
CA ASN A 346 22.15 19.31 -34.65
C ASN A 346 22.15 18.75 -33.21
N ASP A 347 21.73 19.55 -32.22
CA ASP A 347 21.66 19.23 -30.80
C ASP A 347 20.22 19.03 -30.29
N ALA A 348 19.22 18.93 -31.16
CA ALA A 348 17.83 18.71 -30.80
C ALA A 348 17.05 18.05 -31.94
N ASP A 349 16.08 17.20 -31.62
CA ASP A 349 15.11 16.77 -32.63
C ASP A 349 14.09 17.88 -32.86
N VAL A 350 13.64 18.05 -34.11
CA VAL A 350 12.72 19.11 -34.50
C VAL A 350 11.37 18.53 -34.87
N VAL A 351 10.33 19.01 -34.18
CA VAL A 351 8.93 18.66 -34.43
C VAL A 351 8.24 19.87 -35.05
N LEU A 352 7.62 19.70 -36.21
CA LEU A 352 6.71 20.70 -36.78
C LEU A 352 5.27 20.25 -36.60
N MET A 353 4.44 21.10 -36.04
CA MET A 353 3.01 20.91 -35.91
C MET A 353 2.31 21.92 -36.83
N ALA A 354 1.81 21.44 -37.97
CA ALA A 354 0.93 22.25 -38.84
C ALA A 354 -0.50 22.13 -38.33
N ILE A 355 -1.15 23.28 -38.12
CA ILE A 355 -2.46 23.39 -37.48
C ILE A 355 -3.38 24.14 -38.44
N THR A 356 -4.37 23.44 -39.01
CA THR A 356 -5.42 24.06 -39.83
C THR A 356 -6.62 24.38 -38.93
N GLN A 357 -7.37 25.43 -39.29
CA GLN A 357 -8.58 25.85 -38.58
C GLN A 357 -9.89 25.43 -39.28
N GLY A 358 -9.80 24.76 -40.44
CA GLY A 358 -10.94 24.41 -41.29
C GLY A 358 -11.87 25.60 -41.57
N GLN A 359 -13.15 25.34 -41.83
CA GLN A 359 -14.20 26.38 -41.88
C GLN A 359 -14.82 26.70 -40.50
N MET A 360 -13.99 26.99 -39.49
CA MET A 360 -14.43 27.45 -38.15
C MET A 360 -14.67 28.96 -38.11
N PHE A 361 -15.70 29.39 -37.38
CA PHE A 361 -16.00 30.78 -37.07
C PHE A 361 -15.80 31.10 -35.59
N TYR A 362 -15.39 32.32 -35.28
CA TYR A 362 -15.28 32.85 -33.92
C TYR A 362 -16.33 33.93 -33.63
N ASP A 363 -16.83 33.96 -32.39
CA ASP A 363 -17.80 34.97 -31.93
C ASP A 363 -17.18 36.36 -31.67
N GLN A 364 -15.86 36.44 -31.53
CA GLN A 364 -15.05 37.64 -31.35
C GLN A 364 -13.70 37.49 -32.10
N PRO A 365 -12.93 38.58 -32.32
CA PRO A 365 -11.58 38.47 -32.85
C PRO A 365 -10.67 37.64 -31.93
N VAL A 366 -9.80 36.82 -32.52
CA VAL A 366 -8.77 36.04 -31.81
C VAL A 366 -7.39 36.51 -32.22
N ASP A 367 -6.63 36.99 -31.25
CA ASP A 367 -5.25 37.46 -31.41
C ASP A 367 -4.19 36.37 -31.23
N ASP A 368 -4.55 35.13 -30.90
CA ASP A 368 -3.56 34.05 -30.72
C ASP A 368 -2.86 33.70 -32.05
N PRO A 369 -1.51 33.61 -32.10
CA PRO A 369 -0.78 33.37 -33.36
C PRO A 369 -1.09 32.05 -34.06
N VAL A 370 -1.52 31.01 -33.33
CA VAL A 370 -1.98 29.74 -33.91
C VAL A 370 -3.39 29.88 -34.44
N PHE A 371 -4.28 30.45 -33.63
CA PHE A 371 -5.72 30.51 -33.87
C PHE A 371 -6.18 31.88 -34.41
N LEU A 372 -5.31 32.58 -35.13
CA LEU A 372 -5.51 33.98 -35.51
C LEU A 372 -6.75 34.14 -36.38
N ALA A 373 -7.71 34.95 -35.93
CA ALA A 373 -8.96 35.20 -36.63
C ALA A 373 -9.42 36.64 -36.43
N GLN A 374 -9.14 37.49 -37.41
CA GLN A 374 -9.49 38.92 -37.40
C GLN A 374 -10.38 39.34 -38.58
N ASP A 375 -10.57 38.48 -39.59
CA ASP A 375 -11.35 38.79 -40.78
C ASP A 375 -12.86 38.64 -40.54
N PRO A 376 -13.66 39.72 -40.57
CA PRO A 376 -15.09 39.66 -40.31
C PRO A 376 -15.85 39.11 -41.53
N VAL A 377 -16.76 38.16 -41.30
CA VAL A 377 -17.56 37.55 -42.37
C VAL A 377 -18.70 38.48 -42.79
N THR A 378 -18.47 39.28 -43.84
CA THR A 378 -19.48 40.16 -44.44
C THR A 378 -20.29 39.43 -45.52
N GLY A 379 -21.39 38.78 -45.15
CA GLY A 379 -22.29 38.12 -46.10
C GLY A 379 -23.65 37.72 -45.52
N ASP A 380 -24.72 38.07 -46.25
CA ASP A 380 -26.11 37.99 -45.75
C ASP A 380 -26.56 36.57 -45.36
N GLU A 381 -26.02 35.51 -45.98
CA GLU A 381 -26.55 34.14 -45.83
C GLU A 381 -26.15 33.46 -44.50
N TYR A 382 -25.06 33.87 -43.84
CA TYR A 382 -24.70 33.40 -42.49
C TYR A 382 -24.95 34.47 -41.42
N ALA A 383 -24.77 35.76 -41.74
CA ALA A 383 -25.05 36.88 -40.84
C ALA A 383 -26.55 37.14 -40.62
N ALA A 384 -27.44 36.54 -41.42
CA ALA A 384 -28.88 36.48 -41.11
C ALA A 384 -29.25 35.31 -40.18
N ALA A 385 -28.38 34.30 -40.03
CA ALA A 385 -28.59 33.13 -39.18
C ALA A 385 -27.94 33.28 -37.80
N THR A 386 -26.80 33.97 -37.72
CA THR A 386 -26.12 34.35 -36.48
C THR A 386 -26.26 35.87 -36.27
N ALA A 387 -26.81 36.30 -35.14
CA ALA A 387 -27.26 37.68 -34.92
C ALA A 387 -26.12 38.67 -34.57
N GLY A 388 -24.94 38.52 -35.17
CA GLY A 388 -23.76 39.33 -34.91
C GLY A 388 -22.62 39.04 -35.89
N THR A 389 -21.59 39.88 -35.89
CA THR A 389 -20.38 39.68 -36.71
C THR A 389 -19.59 38.49 -36.19
N VAL A 390 -19.36 37.50 -37.04
CA VAL A 390 -18.44 36.38 -36.79
C VAL A 390 -17.13 36.57 -37.56
N TYR A 391 -16.05 35.99 -37.06
CA TYR A 391 -14.70 36.12 -37.62
C TYR A 391 -14.21 34.78 -38.16
N TYR A 392 -13.44 34.82 -39.25
CA TYR A 392 -12.79 33.63 -39.83
C TYR A 392 -11.27 33.65 -39.60
N SER A 393 -10.63 32.49 -39.72
CA SER A 393 -9.17 32.33 -39.67
C SER A 393 -8.47 33.23 -40.68
N SER A 394 -7.55 34.08 -40.21
CA SER A 394 -6.75 34.98 -41.05
C SER A 394 -5.59 34.29 -41.77
N LYS A 395 -5.46 32.96 -41.61
CA LYS A 395 -4.44 32.10 -42.23
C LYS A 395 -5.07 30.78 -42.72
N PRO A 396 -4.50 30.11 -43.73
CA PRO A 396 -4.90 28.73 -44.07
C PRO A 396 -4.46 27.74 -42.99
N PHE A 397 -3.25 27.91 -42.45
CA PHE A 397 -2.69 27.13 -41.36
C PHE A 397 -1.65 27.95 -40.58
N SER A 398 -1.33 27.47 -39.38
CA SER A 398 -0.27 27.99 -38.52
C SER A 398 0.74 26.87 -38.21
N VAL A 399 2.02 27.21 -38.06
CA VAL A 399 3.10 26.24 -37.77
C VAL A 399 3.65 26.49 -36.37
N MET A 400 3.56 25.50 -35.49
CA MET A 400 4.34 25.48 -34.25
C MET A 400 5.59 24.62 -34.46
N ALA A 401 6.77 25.21 -34.35
CA ALA A 401 8.05 24.50 -34.48
C ALA A 401 8.68 24.32 -33.09
N CYS A 402 8.82 23.07 -32.66
CA CYS A 402 9.30 22.68 -31.34
C CYS A 402 10.61 21.88 -31.43
N THR A 403 11.56 22.16 -30.54
CA THR A 403 12.83 21.43 -30.45
C THR A 403 12.86 20.58 -29.17
N GLU A 404 13.00 19.27 -29.30
CA GLU A 404 13.14 18.31 -28.19
C GLU A 404 14.61 18.03 -27.89
N GLN A 405 14.99 18.17 -26.62
CA GLN A 405 16.29 17.75 -26.10
C GLN A 405 16.06 16.83 -24.90
N ILE A 406 16.70 15.67 -24.93
CA ILE A 406 16.71 14.70 -23.84
C ILE A 406 18.13 14.44 -23.37
N HIS A 407 18.25 13.95 -22.13
CA HIS A 407 19.52 13.87 -21.43
C HIS A 407 19.44 12.89 -20.25
N PHE A 408 20.52 12.14 -20.01
CA PHE A 408 20.66 11.16 -18.92
C PHE A 408 21.93 11.42 -18.08
N CYS A 409 21.87 11.17 -16.77
CA CYS A 409 23.05 11.13 -15.89
C CYS A 409 23.15 9.84 -15.06
N ASN A 410 24.40 9.47 -14.78
CA ASN A 410 24.80 8.48 -13.80
C ASN A 410 24.99 9.14 -12.42
N PRO A 411 24.10 8.89 -11.43
CA PRO A 411 24.17 9.54 -10.11
C PRO A 411 25.34 9.08 -9.24
N ASN A 412 26.14 8.07 -9.66
CA ASN A 412 27.27 7.55 -8.88
C ASN A 412 28.55 8.36 -9.07
N ASN A 413 28.84 8.78 -10.31
CA ASN A 413 30.04 9.52 -10.70
C ASN A 413 29.73 10.96 -11.13
N GLY A 414 28.44 11.29 -11.36
CA GLY A 414 28.02 12.60 -11.84
C GLY A 414 28.26 12.82 -13.34
N MET A 415 28.59 11.76 -14.09
CA MET A 415 28.75 11.84 -15.54
C MET A 415 27.39 11.75 -16.25
N CYS A 416 27.30 12.45 -17.36
CA CYS A 416 26.05 12.93 -17.94
C CYS A 416 26.22 12.97 -19.46
N THR A 417 25.21 12.55 -20.23
CA THR A 417 25.18 12.78 -21.68
C THR A 417 25.03 14.28 -21.97
N GLU A 418 25.46 14.71 -23.15
CA GLU A 418 25.11 16.05 -23.63
C GLU A 418 23.59 16.15 -23.87
N TYR A 419 23.04 17.38 -23.88
CA TYR A 419 21.66 17.58 -24.33
C TYR A 419 21.63 17.43 -25.85
N THR A 420 20.93 16.42 -26.33
CA THR A 420 20.80 16.08 -27.75
C THR A 420 19.46 15.40 -28.01
N GLY A 421 19.07 15.27 -29.27
CA GLY A 421 17.92 14.48 -29.67
C GLY A 421 18.17 12.97 -29.59
N PHE A 422 17.21 12.22 -30.13
CA PHE A 422 17.07 10.78 -29.97
C PHE A 422 18.30 9.98 -30.43
N VAL A 423 18.84 10.26 -31.62
CA VAL A 423 19.99 9.52 -32.18
C VAL A 423 21.25 9.78 -31.38
N GLY A 424 21.49 11.03 -30.98
CA GLY A 424 22.63 11.40 -30.14
C GLY A 424 22.61 10.67 -28.79
N GLN A 425 21.44 10.54 -28.15
CA GLN A 425 21.30 9.75 -26.92
C GLN A 425 21.53 8.26 -27.16
N LYS A 426 20.99 7.68 -28.24
CA LYS A 426 21.20 6.27 -28.62
C LYS A 426 22.71 5.95 -28.62
N ASP A 427 23.51 6.73 -29.35
CA ASP A 427 24.94 6.47 -29.48
C ASP A 427 25.71 6.76 -28.18
N GLN A 428 25.33 7.78 -27.40
CA GLN A 428 25.97 8.04 -26.10
C GLN A 428 25.64 6.97 -25.03
N ILE A 429 24.46 6.36 -25.06
CA ILE A 429 24.04 5.24 -24.19
C ILE A 429 24.73 3.94 -24.62
N LEU A 430 24.68 3.59 -25.91
CA LEU A 430 25.24 2.32 -26.41
C LEU A 430 26.77 2.26 -26.31
N ASN A 431 27.46 3.38 -26.54
CA ASN A 431 28.91 3.49 -26.29
C ASN A 431 29.27 3.68 -24.80
N ASN A 432 28.28 3.66 -23.91
CA ASN A 432 28.40 3.77 -22.45
C ASN A 432 29.26 4.95 -21.94
N THR A 433 29.07 6.12 -22.53
CA THR A 433 29.85 7.35 -22.25
C THR A 433 29.82 7.81 -20.79
N MET A 434 28.79 7.43 -20.02
CA MET A 434 28.61 7.79 -18.61
C MET A 434 29.19 6.77 -17.60
N GLU A 435 29.86 5.71 -18.07
CA GLU A 435 30.27 4.55 -17.26
C GLU A 435 29.09 3.93 -16.47
N LEU A 436 27.95 3.72 -17.13
CA LEU A 436 26.80 3.03 -16.55
C LEU A 436 27.18 1.59 -16.18
N ASN A 437 26.73 1.14 -15.00
CA ASN A 437 26.75 -0.26 -14.65
C ASN A 437 25.69 -1.06 -15.46
N LYS A 438 25.72 -2.39 -15.45
CA LYS A 438 24.80 -3.24 -16.23
C LYS A 438 23.30 -2.98 -15.95
N ALA A 439 22.92 -2.69 -14.71
CA ALA A 439 21.53 -2.39 -14.35
C ALA A 439 21.12 -0.97 -14.79
N GLN A 440 22.02 0.02 -14.63
CA GLN A 440 21.82 1.38 -15.15
C GLN A 440 21.69 1.39 -16.67
N LEU A 441 22.52 0.62 -17.39
CA LEU A 441 22.49 0.49 -18.84
C LEU A 441 21.17 -0.12 -19.35
N VAL A 442 20.71 -1.23 -18.76
CA VAL A 442 19.40 -1.82 -19.09
C VAL A 442 18.24 -0.86 -18.77
N THR A 443 18.36 -0.08 -17.69
CA THR A 443 17.39 0.96 -17.33
C THR A 443 17.36 2.08 -18.38
N ALA A 444 18.53 2.53 -18.85
CA ALA A 444 18.64 3.55 -19.89
C ALA A 444 18.10 3.06 -21.24
N ILE A 445 18.41 1.82 -21.64
CA ILE A 445 17.90 1.22 -22.89
C ILE A 445 16.37 1.07 -22.85
N ARG A 446 15.78 0.62 -21.73
CA ARG A 446 14.32 0.57 -21.55
C ARG A 446 13.68 1.96 -21.65
N MET A 447 14.31 2.98 -21.08
CA MET A 447 13.82 4.36 -21.21
C MET A 447 13.94 4.87 -22.65
N PHE A 448 15.07 4.60 -23.30
CA PHE A 448 15.32 4.96 -24.70
C PHE A 448 14.28 4.38 -25.67
N TRP A 449 13.91 3.10 -25.57
CA TRP A 449 12.89 2.52 -26.46
C TRP A 449 11.48 3.07 -26.20
N VAL A 450 11.12 3.36 -24.94
CA VAL A 450 9.84 4.06 -24.67
C VAL A 450 9.87 5.50 -25.21
N MET A 451 11.01 6.18 -25.19
CA MET A 451 11.18 7.47 -25.86
C MET A 451 10.98 7.38 -27.38
N ASN A 452 11.45 6.29 -28.03
CA ASN A 452 11.22 6.06 -29.45
C ASN A 452 9.74 5.87 -29.80
N TYR A 453 9.03 4.99 -29.08
CA TYR A 453 7.70 4.53 -29.48
C TYR A 453 6.54 5.44 -29.04
N VAL A 454 6.66 6.14 -27.90
CA VAL A 454 5.61 7.03 -27.36
C VAL A 454 6.11 8.29 -26.66
N GLY A 455 7.41 8.36 -26.33
CA GLY A 455 7.95 9.42 -25.47
C GLY A 455 8.50 10.65 -26.18
N SER A 456 8.75 10.63 -27.50
CA SER A 456 9.06 11.85 -28.25
C SER A 456 7.87 12.81 -28.24
N PHE A 457 8.15 14.12 -28.22
CA PHE A 457 7.15 15.18 -28.03
C PHE A 457 6.04 15.16 -29.08
N SER A 458 6.37 14.90 -30.34
CA SER A 458 5.41 14.72 -31.45
C SER A 458 4.38 13.62 -31.17
N LEU A 459 4.82 12.53 -30.56
CA LEU A 459 3.99 11.37 -30.21
C LEU A 459 3.13 11.60 -28.95
N GLY A 460 3.38 12.70 -28.23
CA GLY A 460 2.49 13.18 -27.18
C GLY A 460 1.22 13.88 -27.70
N VAL A 461 1.17 14.21 -29.00
CA VAL A 461 0.04 14.90 -29.63
C VAL A 461 -0.72 13.95 -30.55
N ALA A 462 -1.98 13.68 -30.20
CA ALA A 462 -2.89 12.90 -31.04
C ALA A 462 -3.30 13.70 -32.29
N HIS A 463 -3.51 13.01 -33.42
CA HIS A 463 -3.91 13.65 -34.68
C HIS A 463 -5.31 14.28 -34.64
N GLY A 464 -5.52 15.25 -35.55
CA GLY A 464 -6.79 15.95 -35.74
C GLY A 464 -7.23 16.78 -34.54
N THR A 465 -8.54 16.97 -34.41
CA THR A 465 -9.16 17.76 -33.32
C THR A 465 -8.77 17.27 -31.93
N THR A 466 -8.52 15.97 -31.75
CA THR A 466 -8.24 15.36 -30.43
C THR A 466 -6.90 15.80 -29.83
N GLY A 467 -6.00 16.37 -30.64
CA GLY A 467 -4.75 16.95 -30.17
C GLY A 467 -4.90 18.29 -29.46
N LEU A 468 -6.03 19.00 -29.57
CA LEU A 468 -6.17 20.41 -29.18
C LEU A 468 -7.16 20.64 -28.03
N LEU A 469 -6.81 21.49 -27.07
CA LEU A 469 -7.69 21.97 -26.00
C LEU A 469 -8.79 22.89 -26.54
N VAL A 470 -8.50 23.67 -27.59
CA VAL A 470 -9.52 24.34 -28.41
C VAL A 470 -10.56 23.36 -28.97
N GLY A 471 -10.18 22.11 -29.25
CA GLY A 471 -11.09 21.05 -29.70
C GLY A 471 -12.07 20.54 -28.62
N GLU A 472 -11.77 20.74 -27.34
CA GLU A 472 -12.65 20.38 -26.21
C GLU A 472 -13.62 21.53 -25.82
N LEU A 473 -13.49 22.72 -26.43
CA LEU A 473 -14.21 23.94 -26.04
C LEU A 473 -15.27 24.42 -27.04
N ASN A 474 -15.29 23.88 -28.26
CA ASN A 474 -15.99 24.45 -29.41
C ASN A 474 -17.09 23.56 -29.99
N GLY A 475 -17.99 24.15 -30.78
CA GLY A 475 -18.95 23.43 -31.60
C GLY A 475 -18.34 22.90 -32.91
N VAL A 476 -19.18 22.28 -33.75
CA VAL A 476 -18.75 21.70 -35.04
C VAL A 476 -18.29 22.76 -36.05
N ARG A 477 -18.74 24.01 -35.90
CA ARG A 477 -18.43 25.14 -36.80
C ARG A 477 -18.16 26.47 -36.11
N ASP A 478 -18.55 26.61 -34.85
CA ASP A 478 -18.53 27.87 -34.12
C ASP A 478 -17.69 27.71 -32.84
N ALA A 479 -16.80 28.67 -32.61
CA ALA A 479 -15.80 28.68 -31.54
C ALA A 479 -15.95 29.93 -30.65
N ALA A 480 -15.65 29.75 -29.36
CA ALA A 480 -15.63 30.86 -28.41
C ALA A 480 -14.30 31.65 -28.49
N ALA A 481 -14.36 32.93 -28.16
CA ALA A 481 -13.22 33.84 -28.06
C ALA A 481 -12.03 33.21 -27.29
N LEU A 482 -10.92 33.00 -27.99
CA LEU A 482 -9.70 32.44 -27.43
C LEU A 482 -8.76 33.54 -26.90
N PRO A 483 -8.09 33.33 -25.76
CA PRO A 483 -7.08 34.25 -25.26
C PRO A 483 -5.80 34.18 -26.10
N ALA A 484 -5.09 35.29 -26.26
CA ALA A 484 -3.87 35.43 -27.07
C ALA A 484 -2.62 34.63 -26.58
N ASN A 485 -2.82 33.73 -25.62
CA ASN A 485 -1.82 32.75 -25.14
C ASN A 485 -2.39 31.32 -25.09
N GLN A 486 -3.38 31.01 -25.93
CA GLN A 486 -3.93 29.67 -26.03
C GLN A 486 -2.85 28.70 -26.53
N TRP A 487 -1.99 29.10 -27.46
CA TRP A 487 -0.90 28.25 -27.98
C TRP A 487 0.08 27.76 -26.89
N THR A 488 0.37 28.57 -25.86
CA THR A 488 1.24 28.11 -24.76
C THR A 488 0.56 27.05 -23.90
N LYS A 489 -0.78 27.11 -23.76
CA LYS A 489 -1.57 26.10 -23.04
C LYS A 489 -1.69 24.80 -23.82
N GLU A 490 -1.79 24.87 -25.15
CA GLU A 490 -1.67 23.69 -26.01
C GLU A 490 -0.30 23.04 -25.80
N ALA A 491 0.79 23.80 -25.88
CA ALA A 491 2.15 23.31 -25.67
C ALA A 491 2.36 22.70 -24.25
N ASP A 492 1.92 23.39 -23.19
CA ASP A 492 2.00 22.88 -21.81
C ASP A 492 1.21 21.57 -21.64
N LEU A 493 0.01 21.46 -22.24
CA LEU A 493 -0.79 20.25 -22.19
C LEU A 493 -0.20 19.12 -23.06
N TRP A 494 0.38 19.42 -24.22
CA TRP A 494 1.13 18.46 -25.03
C TRP A 494 2.33 17.90 -24.27
N PHE A 495 3.06 18.75 -23.55
CA PHE A 495 4.17 18.32 -22.69
C PHE A 495 3.68 17.47 -21.52
N ALA A 496 2.64 17.88 -20.81
CA ALA A 496 2.03 17.08 -19.74
C ALA A 496 1.49 15.71 -20.24
N SER A 497 0.90 15.69 -21.43
CA SER A 497 0.43 14.47 -22.12
C SER A 497 1.59 13.55 -22.45
N ASN A 498 2.66 14.09 -23.02
CA ASN A 498 3.88 13.35 -23.32
C ASN A 498 4.54 12.76 -22.05
N LEU A 499 4.61 13.53 -20.96
CA LEU A 499 5.11 13.06 -19.67
C LEU A 499 4.27 11.90 -19.09
N ALA A 500 2.94 11.97 -19.21
CA ALA A 500 2.06 10.86 -18.86
C ALA A 500 2.20 9.64 -19.80
N ALA A 501 2.48 9.87 -21.09
CA ALA A 501 2.75 8.80 -22.06
C ALA A 501 4.05 8.05 -21.72
N ILE A 502 5.11 8.75 -21.31
CA ILE A 502 6.36 8.15 -20.81
C ILE A 502 6.11 7.29 -19.57
N GLN A 503 5.37 7.80 -18.55
CA GLN A 503 5.03 7.00 -17.37
C GLN A 503 4.23 5.74 -17.73
N ASN A 504 3.23 5.87 -18.62
CA ASN A 504 2.42 4.74 -19.09
C ASN A 504 3.25 3.73 -19.89
N GLY A 505 4.07 4.17 -20.84
CA GLY A 505 4.89 3.29 -21.68
C GLY A 505 5.92 2.51 -20.87
N LEU A 506 6.60 3.17 -19.93
CA LEU A 506 7.52 2.49 -19.00
C LEU A 506 6.78 1.46 -18.16
N LEU A 507 5.62 1.78 -17.61
CA LEU A 507 4.82 0.81 -16.84
C LEU A 507 4.25 -0.33 -17.72
N GLN A 508 3.92 -0.07 -18.98
CA GLN A 508 3.42 -1.08 -19.93
C GLN A 508 4.46 -2.18 -20.27
N TRP A 509 5.76 -1.86 -20.20
CA TRP A 509 6.87 -2.78 -20.49
C TRP A 509 6.86 -4.11 -19.71
N ILE A 510 6.24 -4.15 -18.52
CA ILE A 510 6.11 -5.38 -17.69
C ILE A 510 4.84 -6.21 -17.97
N ALA A 511 4.00 -5.74 -18.88
CA ALA A 511 2.76 -6.40 -19.27
C ALA A 511 2.70 -6.77 -20.76
N LYS A 512 3.65 -6.27 -21.57
CA LYS A 512 3.64 -6.18 -23.05
C LYS A 512 2.32 -5.60 -23.58
N PRO A 513 2.27 -4.31 -23.95
CA PRO A 513 1.02 -3.54 -23.97
C PRO A 513 -0.07 -4.02 -24.94
N TRP A 514 0.26 -4.77 -25.99
CA TRP A 514 -0.65 -5.02 -27.10
C TRP A 514 -1.91 -5.79 -26.67
N PRO A 515 -3.11 -5.18 -26.72
CA PRO A 515 -4.33 -5.84 -26.26
C PRO A 515 -4.74 -7.02 -27.15
N LYS A 516 -5.27 -8.07 -26.51
CA LYS A 516 -6.08 -9.08 -27.20
C LYS A 516 -7.36 -8.41 -27.69
N GLY A 517 -7.42 -8.07 -28.98
CA GLY A 517 -8.56 -7.35 -29.57
C GLY A 517 -8.25 -6.58 -30.87
N HIS A 518 -6.98 -6.35 -31.20
CA HIS A 518 -6.60 -5.84 -32.52
C HIS A 518 -6.70 -6.94 -33.61
N PRO A 519 -6.78 -6.59 -34.90
CA PRO A 519 -6.98 -7.57 -35.98
C PRO A 519 -5.92 -8.67 -36.01
N GLU A 520 -6.35 -9.90 -36.29
CA GLU A 520 -5.45 -11.06 -36.45
C GLU A 520 -4.37 -10.82 -37.52
N ALA A 521 -4.66 -9.96 -38.50
CA ALA A 521 -3.74 -9.50 -39.53
C ALA A 521 -2.46 -8.83 -39.03
N LEU A 522 -2.41 -8.31 -37.80
CA LEU A 522 -1.19 -7.70 -37.22
C LEU A 522 -0.34 -8.67 -36.39
N TYR A 523 -0.90 -9.82 -36.02
CA TYR A 523 -0.21 -10.85 -35.24
C TYR A 523 1.06 -11.42 -35.93
N PRO A 524 1.19 -11.50 -37.27
CA PRO A 524 2.42 -11.90 -37.94
C PRO A 524 3.60 -10.94 -37.71
N PHE A 525 3.34 -9.64 -37.49
CA PHE A 525 4.40 -8.64 -37.39
C PHE A 525 4.90 -8.44 -35.96
N VAL A 526 4.12 -8.79 -34.94
CA VAL A 526 4.54 -8.62 -33.54
C VAL A 526 5.41 -9.80 -33.08
N ASN A 527 6.73 -9.62 -33.06
CA ASN A 527 7.63 -10.58 -32.43
C ASN A 527 7.52 -10.48 -30.90
N MET A 528 6.58 -11.20 -30.29
CA MET A 528 6.38 -11.19 -28.83
C MET A 528 7.45 -12.01 -28.06
N SER A 529 8.70 -12.05 -28.51
CA SER A 529 9.73 -12.92 -27.91
C SER A 529 10.09 -12.53 -26.47
N ARG A 530 10.51 -13.49 -25.65
CA ARG A 530 10.89 -13.23 -24.25
C ARG A 530 12.25 -12.52 -24.20
N LEU A 531 12.20 -11.20 -23.98
CA LEU A 531 13.32 -10.25 -24.08
C LEU A 531 13.90 -10.22 -25.50
N ASP A 532 13.48 -9.21 -26.27
CA ASP A 532 13.63 -9.16 -27.73
C ASP A 532 15.06 -9.15 -28.27
N ALA A 533 15.20 -9.38 -29.57
CA ALA A 533 16.48 -9.38 -30.29
C ALA A 533 17.29 -8.06 -30.12
N ASN A 534 16.62 -6.92 -29.92
CA ASN A 534 17.24 -5.63 -29.58
C ASN A 534 17.99 -5.67 -28.22
N TYR A 535 17.74 -6.72 -27.43
CA TYR A 535 18.40 -7.06 -26.17
C TYR A 535 19.09 -8.44 -26.24
N ALA A 536 19.49 -8.94 -27.41
CA ALA A 536 20.08 -10.28 -27.56
C ALA A 536 21.39 -10.51 -26.77
N ASP A 537 21.97 -9.46 -26.18
CA ASP A 537 23.09 -9.60 -25.25
C ASP A 537 22.71 -10.41 -24.00
N ARG A 538 23.34 -11.59 -23.89
CA ARG A 538 23.22 -12.52 -22.76
C ARG A 538 23.80 -11.94 -21.48
N ASP A 539 24.78 -11.06 -21.58
CA ASP A 539 25.50 -10.49 -20.43
C ASP A 539 24.64 -9.49 -19.62
N LEU A 540 23.47 -9.12 -20.15
CA LEU A 540 22.48 -8.23 -19.52
C LEU A 540 21.17 -8.94 -19.11
N GLU A 541 21.04 -10.25 -19.37
CA GLU A 541 19.79 -11.01 -19.15
C GLU A 541 19.29 -11.01 -17.71
N GLU A 542 20.21 -11.11 -16.75
CA GLU A 542 19.88 -11.10 -15.32
C GLU A 542 19.30 -9.74 -14.90
N GLN A 543 19.87 -8.64 -15.39
CA GLN A 543 19.47 -7.28 -15.08
C GLN A 543 18.10 -6.95 -15.71
N LYS A 544 17.84 -7.41 -16.95
CA LYS A 544 16.52 -7.34 -17.59
C LYS A 544 15.44 -8.06 -16.78
N ARG A 545 15.72 -9.29 -16.35
CA ARG A 545 14.78 -10.11 -15.53
C ARG A 545 14.56 -9.51 -14.15
N SER A 546 15.60 -8.93 -13.55
CA SER A 546 15.49 -8.17 -12.30
C SER A 546 14.58 -6.96 -12.48
N LEU A 547 14.81 -6.12 -13.50
CA LEU A 547 14.02 -4.91 -13.77
C LEU A 547 12.54 -5.23 -14.08
N CYS A 548 12.29 -6.33 -14.78
CA CYS A 548 10.96 -6.89 -15.05
C CYS A 548 10.17 -7.23 -13.77
N GLN A 549 10.85 -7.76 -12.74
CA GLN A 549 10.24 -8.09 -11.45
C GLN A 549 10.25 -6.92 -10.46
N ASN A 550 10.95 -5.83 -10.79
CA ASN A 550 11.16 -4.67 -9.91
C ASN A 550 10.46 -3.41 -10.44
N GLN A 551 9.17 -3.53 -10.78
CA GLN A 551 8.34 -2.38 -11.13
C GLN A 551 7.35 -2.06 -10.00
N LEU A 552 7.47 -0.87 -9.41
CA LEU A 552 6.51 -0.33 -8.45
C LEU A 552 5.28 0.19 -9.18
N ILE A 553 4.13 -0.09 -8.59
CA ILE A 553 2.85 0.58 -8.82
C ILE A 553 2.27 1.05 -7.49
N ARG A 554 1.34 1.99 -7.55
CA ARG A 554 0.47 2.35 -6.44
C ARG A 554 -0.79 1.50 -6.47
N SER A 555 -1.18 0.97 -5.30
CA SER A 555 -2.43 0.24 -5.10
C SER A 555 -3.22 0.85 -3.94
N THR A 556 -4.54 0.74 -4.01
CA THR A 556 -5.48 1.18 -2.97
C THR A 556 -6.44 0.04 -2.65
N ALA A 557 -6.69 -0.23 -1.36
CA ALA A 557 -7.74 -1.14 -0.88
C ALA A 557 -7.75 -2.61 -1.37
N ALA A 558 -6.71 -3.09 -2.07
CA ALA A 558 -6.59 -4.50 -2.48
C ALA A 558 -5.68 -5.35 -1.55
N VAL A 559 -4.63 -4.74 -1.00
CA VAL A 559 -3.49 -5.44 -0.38
C VAL A 559 -2.98 -4.73 0.88
N GLN A 560 -2.16 -5.43 1.66
CA GLN A 560 -1.44 -4.89 2.83
C GLN A 560 0.04 -5.24 2.76
N ASN A 561 0.87 -4.25 3.04
CA ASN A 561 2.30 -4.37 3.21
C ASN A 561 2.63 -4.46 4.71
N PHE A 562 3.52 -5.39 5.08
CA PHE A 562 4.04 -5.55 6.43
C PHE A 562 5.55 -5.36 6.44
N SER A 563 6.11 -4.68 7.45
CA SER A 563 7.56 -4.63 7.63
C SER A 563 8.08 -5.97 8.15
N VAL A 564 8.95 -6.64 7.39
CA VAL A 564 9.54 -7.94 7.75
C VAL A 564 10.41 -7.83 9.01
N LEU A 565 11.07 -6.68 9.21
CA LEU A 565 11.81 -6.40 10.44
C LEU A 565 10.88 -6.32 11.65
N ALA A 566 9.78 -5.56 11.58
CA ALA A 566 8.83 -5.46 12.69
C ALA A 566 8.13 -6.80 12.98
N LEU A 567 7.73 -7.55 11.95
CA LEU A 567 7.22 -8.91 12.07
C LEU A 567 8.20 -9.83 12.81
N SER A 568 9.46 -9.87 12.38
CA SER A 568 10.47 -10.75 13.00
C SER A 568 10.78 -10.34 14.45
N ILE A 569 10.80 -9.04 14.78
CA ILE A 569 10.94 -8.55 16.16
C ILE A 569 9.77 -9.00 17.04
N VAL A 570 8.52 -8.83 16.62
CA VAL A 570 7.33 -9.24 17.39
C VAL A 570 7.33 -10.75 17.65
N VAL A 571 7.65 -11.56 16.63
CA VAL A 571 7.74 -13.02 16.74
C VAL A 571 8.90 -13.44 17.66
N ALA A 572 10.11 -12.90 17.46
CA ALA A 572 11.29 -13.25 18.23
C ALA A 572 11.16 -12.89 19.71
N ILE A 573 10.67 -11.68 20.03
CA ILE A 573 10.42 -11.27 21.42
C ILE A 573 9.38 -12.17 22.06
N SER A 574 8.24 -12.40 21.40
CA SER A 574 7.16 -13.24 21.95
C SER A 574 7.61 -14.67 22.21
N LEU A 575 8.30 -15.29 21.25
CA LEU A 575 8.87 -16.64 21.42
C LEU A 575 9.94 -16.68 22.51
N SER A 576 10.81 -15.67 22.61
CA SER A 576 11.83 -15.61 23.67
C SER A 576 11.22 -15.58 25.08
N ILE A 577 10.11 -14.84 25.27
CA ILE A 577 9.35 -14.77 26.53
C ILE A 577 8.71 -16.13 26.84
N ILE A 578 8.10 -16.78 25.84
CA ILE A 578 7.46 -18.10 26.00
C ILE A 578 8.50 -19.15 26.39
N ILE A 579 9.61 -19.25 25.63
CA ILE A 579 10.70 -20.19 25.88
C ILE A 579 11.33 -19.94 27.26
N THR A 580 11.61 -18.68 27.60
CA THR A 580 12.12 -18.31 28.93
C THR A 580 11.16 -18.76 30.04
N SER A 581 9.85 -18.56 29.88
CA SER A 581 8.87 -18.98 30.89
C SER A 581 8.78 -20.50 31.07
N LEU A 582 9.03 -21.29 30.03
CA LEU A 582 9.01 -22.76 30.09
C LEU A 582 10.31 -23.34 30.67
N LEU A 583 11.44 -22.69 30.38
CA LEU A 583 12.76 -23.11 30.87
C LEU A 583 13.10 -22.55 32.26
N LEU A 584 12.47 -21.46 32.73
CA LEU A 584 12.85 -20.74 33.96
C LEU A 584 13.01 -21.64 35.20
N SER A 585 12.06 -22.53 35.48
CA SER A 585 12.18 -23.48 36.60
C SER A 585 13.35 -24.43 36.39
N HIS A 586 13.40 -25.09 35.24
CA HIS A 586 14.45 -26.05 34.89
C HIS A 586 15.85 -25.43 34.96
N CYS A 587 16.04 -24.22 34.44
CA CYS A 587 17.31 -23.50 34.50
C CYS A 587 17.68 -23.05 35.92
N VAL A 588 16.72 -22.56 36.72
CA VAL A 588 17.00 -22.15 38.11
C VAL A 588 17.35 -23.36 38.98
N ASP A 589 16.62 -24.47 38.86
CA ASP A 589 16.88 -25.64 39.70
C ASP A 589 18.10 -26.43 39.21
N TYR A 590 18.36 -26.51 37.90
CA TYR A 590 19.64 -27.01 37.36
C TYR A 590 20.84 -26.17 37.80
N THR A 591 20.76 -24.83 37.80
CA THR A 591 21.88 -23.98 38.25
C THR A 591 22.10 -24.06 39.76
N ARG A 592 21.05 -24.25 40.56
CA ARG A 592 21.15 -24.58 41.99
C ARG A 592 21.85 -25.93 42.20
N ASP A 593 21.38 -26.99 41.55
CA ASP A 593 21.95 -28.34 41.70
C ASP A 593 23.38 -28.43 41.15
N ARG A 594 23.72 -27.68 40.09
CA ARG A 594 25.10 -27.55 39.58
C ARG A 594 26.02 -26.82 40.55
N LYS A 595 25.51 -25.90 41.39
CA LYS A 595 26.29 -25.28 42.47
C LYS A 595 26.54 -26.26 43.62
N LEU A 596 25.49 -26.94 44.08
CA LEU A 596 25.58 -27.98 45.12
C LEU A 596 26.56 -29.10 44.73
N ARG A 597 26.46 -29.63 43.50
CA ARG A 597 27.40 -30.63 42.95
C ARG A 597 28.85 -30.14 42.81
N LYS A 598 29.09 -28.83 42.85
CA LYS A 598 30.43 -28.21 42.84
C LYS A 598 30.91 -27.82 44.25
N GLY A 599 30.21 -28.20 45.32
CA GLY A 599 30.55 -27.81 46.69
C GLY A 599 30.34 -26.31 46.98
N MET A 600 29.65 -25.58 46.10
CA MET A 600 29.33 -24.17 46.33
C MET A 600 28.03 -24.04 47.11
N ASN A 601 28.13 -23.43 48.30
CA ASN A 601 26.96 -23.08 49.11
C ASN A 601 25.97 -22.20 48.32
N LEU A 602 24.68 -22.48 48.46
CA LEU A 602 23.63 -21.54 48.05
C LEU A 602 23.62 -20.34 49.01
N THR A 603 23.11 -19.20 48.53
CA THR A 603 22.71 -18.13 49.45
C THR A 603 21.45 -18.56 50.20
N ARG A 604 21.33 -18.21 51.50
CA ARG A 604 20.13 -18.53 52.30
C ARG A 604 18.82 -18.14 51.59
N ALA A 605 18.81 -17.02 50.88
CA ALA A 605 17.68 -16.56 50.08
C ALA A 605 17.33 -17.50 48.90
N ALA A 606 18.32 -18.07 48.22
CA ALA A 606 18.11 -19.01 47.11
C ALA A 606 17.64 -20.39 47.61
N GLU A 607 18.09 -20.81 48.78
CA GLU A 607 17.67 -22.04 49.46
C GLU A 607 16.25 -21.94 50.03
N ALA A 608 15.98 -20.90 50.83
CA ALA A 608 14.63 -20.58 51.30
C ALA A 608 13.65 -20.38 50.12
N GLY A 609 14.10 -19.75 49.03
CA GLY A 609 13.33 -19.61 47.79
C GLY A 609 13.05 -20.93 47.05
N ARG A 610 13.89 -21.97 47.22
CA ARG A 610 13.61 -23.33 46.73
C ARG A 610 12.58 -24.02 47.61
N VAL A 611 12.80 -24.06 48.93
CA VAL A 611 11.91 -24.72 49.89
C VAL A 611 10.50 -24.10 49.86
N ALA A 612 10.40 -22.77 49.88
CA ALA A 612 9.12 -22.07 49.74
C ALA A 612 8.40 -22.41 48.42
N ARG A 613 9.14 -22.50 47.31
CA ARG A 613 8.53 -22.85 46.01
C ARG A 613 7.97 -24.27 45.97
N LEU A 614 8.41 -25.13 46.89
CA LEU A 614 7.90 -26.49 47.06
C LEU A 614 6.71 -26.51 48.03
N SER A 615 6.81 -25.88 49.21
CA SER A 615 5.71 -25.81 50.20
C SER A 615 4.46 -25.13 49.66
N ASP A 616 4.64 -24.06 48.88
CA ASP A 616 3.55 -23.19 48.43
C ASP A 616 2.84 -23.75 47.18
N GLY A 617 3.27 -24.92 46.67
CA GLY A 617 2.62 -25.58 45.54
C GLY A 617 1.23 -26.11 45.93
N LYS A 618 0.23 -26.00 45.04
CA LYS A 618 -1.17 -26.36 45.34
C LYS A 618 -1.34 -27.77 45.93
N TYR A 619 -0.60 -28.76 45.45
CA TYR A 619 -0.64 -30.14 45.98
C TYR A 619 0.10 -30.28 47.33
N SER A 620 1.15 -29.48 47.57
CA SER A 620 1.88 -29.42 48.84
C SER A 620 1.06 -28.78 49.95
N LEU A 621 0.35 -27.69 49.64
CA LEU A 621 -0.59 -27.05 50.55
C LEU A 621 -1.73 -27.99 50.94
N LEU A 622 -2.27 -28.73 49.96
CA LEU A 622 -3.27 -29.79 50.21
C LEU A 622 -2.69 -30.92 51.08
N ALA A 623 -1.49 -31.42 50.77
CA ALA A 623 -0.84 -32.47 51.56
C ALA A 623 -0.62 -32.05 53.02
N MET A 624 -0.15 -30.81 53.27
CA MET A 624 0.00 -30.28 54.64
C MET A 624 -1.34 -30.09 55.36
N ALA A 625 -2.40 -29.67 54.65
CA ALA A 625 -3.75 -29.59 55.22
C ALA A 625 -4.30 -30.98 55.60
N LEU A 626 -4.08 -31.99 54.76
CA LEU A 626 -4.49 -33.37 55.01
C LEU A 626 -3.63 -34.06 56.08
N GLN A 627 -2.35 -33.71 56.19
CA GLN A 627 -1.48 -34.15 57.27
C GLN A 627 -1.97 -33.64 58.63
N ASN A 628 -2.42 -32.37 58.71
CA ASN A 628 -3.08 -31.84 59.90
C ASN A 628 -4.43 -32.52 60.21
N ALA A 629 -5.10 -33.08 59.19
CA ALA A 629 -6.28 -33.95 59.35
C ALA A 629 -5.92 -35.42 59.66
N GLY A 630 -4.64 -35.75 59.88
CA GLY A 630 -4.19 -37.10 60.27
C GLY A 630 -3.91 -38.07 59.13
N VAL A 631 -3.78 -37.59 57.88
CA VAL A 631 -3.28 -38.42 56.76
C VAL A 631 -1.75 -38.49 56.83
N GLU A 632 -1.22 -39.68 57.13
CA GLU A 632 0.21 -39.95 57.30
C GLU A 632 0.81 -40.70 56.10
N GLY A 633 2.14 -40.87 56.08
CA GLY A 633 2.83 -41.67 55.05
C GLY A 633 3.05 -40.95 53.71
N TRP A 634 3.19 -39.63 53.72
CA TRP A 634 3.53 -38.82 52.53
C TRP A 634 4.97 -39.02 52.07
N GLU A 635 5.17 -39.15 50.76
CA GLU A 635 6.46 -39.15 50.08
C GLU A 635 6.50 -38.19 48.89
N ARG A 636 7.70 -37.92 48.37
CA ARG A 636 7.93 -36.96 47.29
C ARG A 636 7.94 -37.66 45.93
N GLY A 637 6.76 -37.80 45.33
CA GLY A 637 6.58 -38.35 43.98
C GLY A 637 7.26 -37.51 42.88
N LYS A 638 7.23 -38.01 41.65
CA LYS A 638 7.81 -37.35 40.46
C LYS A 638 6.69 -36.80 39.57
N PRO A 639 6.75 -35.55 39.06
CA PRO A 639 7.77 -34.52 39.28
C PRO A 639 7.43 -33.64 40.50
N GLU A 640 7.96 -33.99 41.67
CA GLU A 640 7.89 -33.24 42.92
C GLU A 640 6.47 -33.01 43.51
N ILE A 641 5.49 -33.80 43.06
CA ILE A 641 4.13 -33.85 43.62
C ILE A 641 4.13 -34.76 44.87
N PRO A 642 3.59 -34.33 46.03
CA PRO A 642 3.45 -35.20 47.20
C PRO A 642 2.40 -36.27 46.95
N VAL A 643 2.71 -37.52 47.32
CA VAL A 643 1.81 -38.68 47.19
C VAL A 643 1.85 -39.50 48.49
N THR A 644 0.83 -40.31 48.76
CA THR A 644 0.83 -41.23 49.91
C THR A 644 1.39 -42.60 49.52
N THR A 645 2.26 -43.14 50.37
CA THR A 645 2.86 -44.49 50.23
C THR A 645 1.85 -45.65 50.23
N ARG A 646 0.59 -45.37 50.54
CA ARG A 646 -0.55 -46.30 50.51
C ARG A 646 -1.78 -45.58 49.97
N HIS A 647 -2.77 -46.34 49.49
CA HIS A 647 -4.09 -45.80 49.16
C HIS A 647 -4.81 -45.35 50.44
N VAL A 648 -5.28 -44.10 50.46
CA VAL A 648 -6.02 -43.51 51.59
C VAL A 648 -7.28 -42.83 51.07
N SER A 649 -8.44 -43.18 51.60
CA SER A 649 -9.69 -42.46 51.37
C SER A 649 -9.77 -41.23 52.28
N VAL A 650 -10.25 -40.12 51.73
CA VAL A 650 -10.32 -38.82 52.43
C VAL A 650 -11.76 -38.29 52.34
N LEU A 651 -12.31 -37.85 53.48
CA LEU A 651 -13.63 -37.24 53.54
C LEU A 651 -13.62 -35.82 52.97
N ALA A 652 -14.76 -35.37 52.44
CA ALA A 652 -14.94 -33.99 51.99
C ALA A 652 -14.70 -32.99 53.15
N PRO A 653 -14.20 -31.77 52.86
CA PRO A 653 -14.07 -30.73 53.87
C PRO A 653 -15.44 -30.30 54.39
N VAL A 654 -15.50 -29.96 55.67
CA VAL A 654 -16.71 -29.56 56.39
C VAL A 654 -16.52 -28.14 56.92
N GLU A 655 -17.60 -27.36 56.99
CA GLU A 655 -17.56 -26.06 57.66
C GLU A 655 -17.60 -26.23 59.18
N LYS A 656 -16.71 -25.53 59.87
CA LYS A 656 -16.64 -25.46 61.32
C LYS A 656 -16.20 -24.06 61.74
N ASP A 657 -16.94 -23.46 62.68
CA ASP A 657 -16.61 -22.15 63.25
C ASP A 657 -16.45 -21.02 62.19
N GLY A 658 -17.17 -21.13 61.06
CA GLY A 658 -17.10 -20.20 59.90
C GLY A 658 -15.89 -20.41 58.98
N LEU A 659 -15.17 -21.52 59.10
CA LEU A 659 -14.00 -21.89 58.29
C LEU A 659 -14.16 -23.31 57.74
N THR A 660 -13.59 -23.58 56.57
CA THR A 660 -13.57 -24.96 56.01
C THR A 660 -12.35 -25.74 56.49
N ALA A 661 -12.57 -26.97 56.94
CA ALA A 661 -11.52 -27.86 57.42
C ALA A 661 -11.76 -29.31 56.97
N TYR A 662 -10.70 -30.06 56.73
CA TYR A 662 -10.80 -31.50 56.55
C TYR A 662 -11.06 -32.17 57.92
N PRO A 663 -12.08 -33.02 58.06
CA PRO A 663 -12.35 -33.71 59.31
C PRO A 663 -11.23 -34.72 59.61
N CYS A 664 -10.87 -34.87 60.89
CA CYS A 664 -9.76 -35.74 61.29
C CYS A 664 -10.02 -37.21 60.94
N ALA A 665 -9.14 -37.80 60.13
CA ALA A 665 -9.24 -39.17 59.65
C ALA A 665 -9.26 -40.20 60.81
N ARG A 666 -8.50 -39.93 61.90
CA ARG A 666 -8.51 -40.77 63.10
C ARG A 666 -9.84 -40.72 63.86
N CYS A 667 -10.59 -39.61 63.79
CA CYS A 667 -11.88 -39.49 64.46
C CYS A 667 -13.02 -40.25 63.77
N ALA A 668 -12.89 -40.58 62.48
CA ALA A 668 -13.88 -41.38 61.75
C ALA A 668 -13.87 -42.86 62.20
N LEU A 669 -12.70 -43.41 62.50
CA LEU A 669 -12.54 -44.81 62.95
C LEU A 669 -13.10 -45.05 64.36
N CYS A 670 -13.18 -44.04 65.21
CA CYS A 670 -13.69 -44.15 66.59
C CYS A 670 -15.22 -44.01 66.72
N LYS A 671 -15.98 -44.11 65.62
CA LYS A 671 -17.45 -44.07 65.62
C LYS A 671 -18.13 -45.33 65.06
N SER A 672 -17.38 -46.42 64.93
CA SER A 672 -17.86 -47.73 64.48
C SER A 672 -17.76 -48.81 65.57
N ASP A 673 -18.16 -48.49 66.79
CA ASP A 673 -18.54 -49.49 67.79
C ASP A 673 -19.45 -48.86 68.85
N THR A 674 -20.75 -49.20 68.83
CA THR A 674 -21.71 -48.90 69.90
C THR A 674 -22.60 -50.13 70.13
N GLY A 675 -22.00 -51.18 70.69
CA GLY A 675 -22.71 -52.22 71.41
C GLY A 675 -22.69 -51.91 72.91
N THR A 676 -23.80 -52.21 73.59
CA THR A 676 -23.96 -52.33 75.06
C THR A 676 -22.69 -52.81 75.79
N GLU A 677 -22.33 -52.33 76.98
CA GLU A 677 -23.24 -52.25 78.15
C GLU A 677 -22.79 -51.22 79.23
N SER A 678 -23.11 -51.44 80.52
CA SER A 678 -23.13 -50.43 81.58
C SER A 678 -21.96 -50.49 82.59
N GLY A 679 -21.62 -49.35 83.22
CA GLY A 679 -20.86 -49.35 84.49
C GLY A 679 -20.07 -48.08 84.84
N GLY A 680 -20.45 -47.42 85.95
CA GLY A 680 -19.57 -46.66 86.87
C GLY A 680 -18.89 -45.36 86.39
N PRO A 681 -18.97 -44.24 87.15
CA PRO A 681 -18.14 -43.06 86.88
C PRO A 681 -16.71 -43.23 87.40
N ILE A 682 -15.72 -42.90 86.58
CA ILE A 682 -14.32 -42.71 87.02
C ILE A 682 -13.96 -41.23 86.84
N SER A 683 -13.68 -40.58 87.96
CA SER A 683 -13.16 -39.21 88.02
C SER A 683 -11.65 -39.16 87.79
N PHE A 684 -11.15 -38.11 87.13
CA PHE A 684 -9.76 -37.66 87.26
C PHE A 684 -9.69 -36.13 87.39
N GLU A 685 -8.71 -35.65 88.15
CA GLU A 685 -8.68 -34.28 88.68
C GLU A 685 -8.03 -33.25 87.73
N PRO A 686 -8.44 -31.96 87.81
CA PRO A 686 -7.78 -30.87 87.09
C PRO A 686 -6.67 -30.22 87.94
N GLU A 687 -5.42 -30.68 87.84
CA GLU A 687 -4.34 -30.13 88.66
C GLU A 687 -3.53 -28.97 88.02
N LYS A 688 -3.61 -27.81 88.70
CA LYS A 688 -2.65 -26.67 88.77
C LYS A 688 -2.16 -25.98 87.49
N ARG A 689 -2.84 -24.85 87.22
CA ARG A 689 -2.25 -23.61 86.67
C ARG A 689 -1.00 -23.18 87.47
N GLY A 690 0.16 -23.16 86.83
CA GLY A 690 1.32 -22.40 87.31
C GLY A 690 1.10 -20.88 87.11
N THR A 691 1.46 -20.05 88.10
CA THR A 691 1.22 -18.59 88.06
C THR A 691 2.49 -17.84 88.45
N ILE A 692 2.84 -16.78 87.72
CA ILE A 692 3.85 -15.80 88.12
C ILE A 692 3.18 -14.43 88.24
N ARG A 693 3.03 -13.99 89.49
CA ARG A 693 2.92 -12.58 89.92
C ARG A 693 4.26 -11.87 89.69
N SER A 694 4.39 -10.55 89.59
CA SER A 694 3.44 -9.42 89.50
C SER A 694 4.29 -8.15 89.45
N GLU A 695 3.74 -7.02 89.01
CA GLU A 695 3.95 -5.76 89.77
C GLU A 695 2.87 -4.73 89.44
N SER A 696 2.67 -3.78 90.35
CA SER A 696 1.54 -2.84 90.38
C SER A 696 2.00 -1.46 90.81
N VAL A 697 1.54 -0.42 90.13
CA VAL A 697 1.64 0.99 90.56
C VAL A 697 0.28 1.67 90.33
N GLU A 698 -0.05 2.66 91.16
CA GLU A 698 -1.43 3.04 91.48
C GLU A 698 -1.92 4.36 90.87
N SER A 699 -3.26 4.47 90.84
CA SER A 699 -4.04 5.67 91.22
C SER A 699 -4.32 6.82 90.21
N SER A 700 -5.47 7.46 90.48
CA SER A 700 -6.00 8.73 89.92
C SER A 700 -6.44 8.75 88.44
N GLY A 701 -7.53 9.44 88.06
CA GLY A 701 -8.56 10.05 88.92
C GLY A 701 -9.66 10.86 88.19
N THR A 702 -10.92 10.63 88.58
CA THR A 702 -12.10 11.55 88.48
C THR A 702 -12.64 12.08 87.14
N LYS A 703 -13.97 11.87 86.96
CA LYS A 703 -14.98 12.69 86.24
C LYS A 703 -14.89 12.76 84.69
N GLY A 704 -16.00 12.77 83.93
CA GLY A 704 -17.42 12.60 84.29
C GLY A 704 -18.39 12.97 83.14
N ALA A 705 -19.70 12.74 83.34
CA ALA A 705 -20.85 13.16 82.49
C ALA A 705 -20.94 12.50 81.08
N SER A 706 -21.96 11.67 80.77
CA SER A 706 -23.32 12.00 80.25
C SER A 706 -23.39 12.08 78.71
N ALA A 707 -24.41 11.62 77.97
CA ALA A 707 -25.76 11.16 78.34
C ALA A 707 -26.37 10.13 77.32
N SER A 708 -27.68 9.87 77.47
CA SER A 708 -28.66 9.15 76.60
C SER A 708 -28.53 9.36 75.08
N SER A 709 -29.12 8.56 74.18
CA SER A 709 -30.35 7.72 74.20
C SER A 709 -30.18 6.54 73.20
N ALA A 710 -30.69 5.31 73.33
CA ALA A 710 -31.91 4.71 73.90
C ALA A 710 -33.19 4.78 73.03
N ARG A 711 -33.41 3.71 72.24
CA ARG A 711 -34.67 3.02 71.80
C ARG A 711 -34.30 2.00 70.69
N THR A 712 -34.62 0.70 70.66
CA THR A 712 -35.65 -0.23 71.22
C THR A 712 -37.01 -0.26 70.51
N ARG A 713 -37.18 -1.22 69.58
CA ARG A 713 -38.20 -2.31 69.53
C ARG A 713 -37.89 -3.20 68.31
N ASP A 714 -37.96 -4.54 68.32
CA ASP A 714 -39.06 -5.50 68.63
C ASP A 714 -40.16 -5.41 67.54
N GLU A 715 -40.74 -6.47 66.95
CA GLU A 715 -40.96 -7.91 67.31
C GLU A 715 -41.09 -8.76 66.00
N GLU A 716 -40.57 -10.00 65.89
CA GLU A 716 -41.27 -11.32 65.93
C GLU A 716 -42.07 -11.81 64.67
N GLY A 717 -42.28 -13.14 64.57
CA GLY A 717 -43.05 -13.85 63.51
C GLY A 717 -42.20 -14.33 62.32
N SER A 718 -41.81 -15.60 62.10
CA SER A 718 -42.29 -16.95 62.50
C SER A 718 -43.54 -17.47 61.76
N SER A 719 -43.33 -18.34 60.75
CA SER A 719 -44.16 -19.54 60.51
C SER A 719 -43.51 -20.54 59.52
N ASP A 720 -43.57 -21.80 59.92
CA ASP A 720 -42.84 -22.99 59.47
C ASP A 720 -43.33 -23.71 58.19
N CYS A 721 -42.69 -24.85 57.88
CA CYS A 721 -43.24 -26.08 57.26
C CYS A 721 -43.40 -26.26 55.73
N ALA A 722 -42.41 -26.99 55.17
CA ALA A 722 -42.55 -28.33 54.54
C ALA A 722 -43.19 -28.52 53.13
N GLY A 723 -42.41 -29.16 52.24
CA GLY A 723 -42.88 -29.80 51.00
C GLY A 723 -41.75 -30.60 50.33
N ARG A 724 -41.95 -31.89 50.02
CA ARG A 724 -40.86 -32.82 49.62
C ARG A 724 -41.31 -33.88 48.59
N ARG A 725 -40.87 -33.78 47.33
CA ARG A 725 -40.40 -34.94 46.50
C ARG A 725 -39.94 -34.60 45.07
N SER A 726 -38.80 -35.21 44.73
CA SER A 726 -38.28 -35.69 43.44
C SER A 726 -39.16 -35.73 42.17
N THR A 727 -38.54 -35.35 41.05
CA THR A 727 -38.46 -36.17 39.81
C THR A 727 -37.15 -35.87 39.06
N GLU A 728 -36.70 -36.80 38.22
CA GLU A 728 -35.56 -36.66 37.29
C GLU A 728 -36.08 -36.31 35.87
N LEU A 729 -35.30 -35.58 35.04
CA LEU A 729 -34.62 -36.11 33.82
C LEU A 729 -34.01 -35.00 32.92
N THR A 730 -32.90 -35.35 32.26
CA THR A 730 -32.31 -34.82 30.99
C THR A 730 -32.63 -33.41 30.43
N LEU A 731 -31.55 -32.63 30.29
CA LEU A 731 -31.03 -31.99 29.05
C LEU A 731 -31.96 -31.93 27.80
N VAL A 732 -32.19 -30.72 27.29
CA VAL A 732 -31.76 -30.22 25.95
C VAL A 732 -31.57 -28.70 26.05
N ALA A 733 -30.65 -28.11 25.28
CA ALA A 733 -30.43 -26.66 25.23
C ALA A 733 -30.95 -26.05 23.91
N SER A 734 -31.50 -24.83 23.97
CA SER A 734 -31.73 -23.95 22.82
C SER A 734 -31.72 -22.48 23.29
N PRO A 735 -31.08 -21.53 22.57
CA PRO A 735 -31.06 -20.13 22.96
C PRO A 735 -32.35 -19.40 22.58
N ALA A 736 -32.81 -18.49 23.45
CA ALA A 736 -33.92 -17.60 23.14
C ALA A 736 -33.49 -16.43 22.24
N ALA A 737 -34.40 -15.98 21.37
CA ALA A 737 -34.21 -14.82 20.50
C ALA A 737 -34.51 -13.49 21.21
N THR A 738 -34.22 -12.37 20.56
CA THR A 738 -34.88 -11.08 20.81
C THR A 738 -35.02 -10.35 19.47
N GLU A 739 -36.26 -10.08 19.07
CA GLU A 739 -36.61 -9.44 17.80
C GLU A 739 -36.69 -7.91 17.94
N PHE A 740 -36.69 -7.19 16.81
CA PHE A 740 -37.34 -5.88 16.70
C PHE A 740 -37.91 -5.65 15.28
N PHE A 741 -38.96 -4.83 15.17
CA PHE A 741 -40.00 -4.85 14.13
C PHE A 741 -40.34 -3.41 13.65
N MET A 742 -40.73 -3.10 12.39
CA MET A 742 -40.67 -3.80 11.09
C MET A 742 -40.12 -2.78 10.03
N GLU A 743 -40.57 -2.51 8.78
CA GLU A 743 -41.65 -3.02 7.90
C GLU A 743 -41.42 -2.65 6.41
N GLY A 744 -41.87 -3.52 5.50
CA GLY A 744 -42.44 -3.18 4.17
C GLY A 744 -41.54 -2.70 3.02
N SER A 745 -41.87 -2.96 1.74
CA SER A 745 -42.79 -3.96 1.15
C SER A 745 -42.50 -4.10 -0.37
N ARG A 746 -42.92 -5.22 -0.97
CA ARG A 746 -42.96 -5.46 -2.44
C ARG A 746 -44.40 -5.76 -2.88
N PRO A 747 -44.71 -5.61 -4.17
CA PRO A 747 -45.28 -6.76 -4.88
C PRO A 747 -44.81 -6.92 -6.36
N ASP A 748 -44.43 -8.17 -6.69
CA ASP A 748 -44.89 -9.02 -7.81
C ASP A 748 -44.98 -8.54 -9.28
N SER A 749 -45.22 -9.51 -10.17
CA SER A 749 -44.89 -9.49 -11.61
C SER A 749 -46.00 -9.99 -12.55
N ILE A 750 -46.09 -9.39 -13.74
CA ILE A 750 -46.77 -9.87 -14.99
C ILE A 750 -46.24 -8.99 -16.16
N GLY A 751 -46.16 -9.42 -17.42
CA GLY A 751 -46.37 -10.74 -18.03
C GLY A 751 -46.66 -10.65 -19.55
N GLU A 752 -46.23 -11.66 -20.33
CA GLU A 752 -46.54 -11.86 -21.78
C GLU A 752 -45.94 -10.80 -22.77
N SER A 753 -45.74 -11.04 -24.08
CA SER A 753 -45.99 -12.18 -24.98
C SER A 753 -44.95 -12.31 -26.14
N LEU A 754 -45.03 -13.44 -26.85
CA LEU A 754 -44.32 -13.87 -28.10
C LEU A 754 -44.99 -13.26 -29.39
N PRO A 755 -44.53 -13.46 -30.67
CA PRO A 755 -43.89 -14.68 -31.21
C PRO A 755 -42.83 -14.56 -32.34
N GLU A 756 -42.36 -15.74 -32.77
CA GLU A 756 -41.51 -16.04 -33.92
C GLU A 756 -42.24 -15.98 -35.28
N GLN A 757 -41.47 -16.00 -36.38
CA GLN A 757 -41.83 -16.77 -37.58
C GLN A 757 -40.60 -17.50 -38.15
N ALA A 758 -40.81 -18.70 -38.70
CA ALA A 758 -39.78 -19.54 -39.32
C ALA A 758 -40.36 -20.43 -40.43
N GLY A 759 -39.50 -20.87 -41.37
CA GLY A 759 -39.84 -21.76 -42.49
C GLY A 759 -39.47 -21.16 -43.86
N SER A 760 -39.09 -21.94 -44.88
CA SER A 760 -38.87 -23.40 -44.93
C SER A 760 -37.85 -23.80 -46.03
N GLN A 761 -37.58 -25.09 -46.16
CA GLN A 761 -36.53 -25.69 -47.01
C GLN A 761 -36.77 -25.57 -48.54
N GLY A 762 -35.70 -25.75 -49.31
CA GLY A 762 -35.71 -26.11 -50.74
C GLY A 762 -34.35 -26.70 -51.14
N GLU A 763 -34.33 -27.80 -51.91
CA GLU A 763 -33.12 -28.57 -52.26
C GLU A 763 -32.70 -28.42 -53.74
N SER A 764 -31.45 -28.83 -54.02
CA SER A 764 -30.92 -29.25 -55.33
C SER A 764 -30.52 -28.16 -56.34
N GLY A 765 -29.37 -28.37 -57.00
CA GLY A 765 -28.82 -27.48 -58.04
C GLY A 765 -27.30 -27.55 -58.19
N SER A 766 -26.78 -28.59 -58.84
CA SER A 766 -25.35 -28.72 -59.16
C SER A 766 -25.02 -28.20 -60.57
N ASN A 767 -23.91 -27.45 -60.74
CA ASN A 767 -22.81 -27.79 -61.67
C ASN A 767 -21.72 -26.68 -61.82
N GLU A 768 -20.47 -27.17 -61.92
CA GLU A 768 -19.40 -26.79 -62.87
C GLU A 768 -18.95 -25.32 -63.14
N LEU A 769 -17.70 -25.05 -62.74
CA LEU A 769 -16.54 -24.65 -63.57
C LEU A 769 -16.43 -23.27 -64.27
N LEU A 770 -15.24 -22.69 -64.08
CA LEU A 770 -14.43 -21.90 -65.03
C LEU A 770 -14.96 -20.54 -65.53
N ARG A 771 -14.48 -19.46 -64.89
CA ARG A 771 -13.23 -18.82 -65.36
C ARG A 771 -12.51 -18.02 -64.28
#